data_AF-A0A2V1BNB4-F1
#
_entry.id   AF-A0A2V1BNB4-F1
#
_cell.length_a   1.000
_cell.length_b   1.000
_cell.length_c   1.000
_cell.angle_alpha   90.00
_cell.angle_beta   90.00
_cell.angle_gamma   90.00
#
_symmetry.space_group_name_H-M   'P 1'
#
loop_
_entity.id
_entity.type
_entity.pdbx_description
1 polymer ?
#
loop_
_entity_poly.entity_id
_entity_poly.type
_entity_poly.pdbx_seq_one_letter_code
_entity_poly.pdbx_strand_id
1 'polypeptide(L)'
;MPPKEAATQGLSRTHSGRNKDRAKATHELMGGSPAAIRPHHKPKSYHLVVFGATNAETDGFIWADWFALCSYLIAKGVRGKLLAVENFVDRYFGVLGRSGKQEIKFGMIGKDGLPILKYNRDAFAGPEQDRWWEEVSGNLLKQEVVKWIRDTAKMTKAGDSVFIAFETHGHPVEGIRLGTEFFKSLELSKELEAFPEGTKINAISGACYSGRFMECINANNQHERYTAAACGRDQVARGMPRSVSNRCRGSRYEQAWLQSLAKMEIFGDAPDDTLHPTVLEHEQYIRDNIHRQFSQAKAPIQDPEYYVSNPITLQEIVEDMIVRDKVDVLYDRELTARRRRIEWPSESERLLNVFKKSTPATSRPSNASKGLAMSLIEQEISKCDADAGLPCDVGIFDHAFSKDEDDVGRVLDALYYRARVQSAIWDVFMMLEQRGFLTLDNLRKPVSLFTTSDTCVRLNLLLSTFRGIRAERAFENDPEAHPHSLWEYQSTYEAVDWLATMIARGCADIGRLFQTIELSQYMGTVDEEALEAYLEQYPARTFMACDENERVADTATNGYFGFWLPHGLGDVNEIEMSHQIAAGLSQFNQIERVYKAYFNISDTEILTSEQQATFLDQFPEKCQSQNLRRHLQSSQQYRKASQIGSQG
;
A
#
# COMPACT_ATOMS: atom_id res chain seq x y z
N MET A 1 -28.24 -20.03 -43.31
CA MET A 1 -26.94 -20.23 -42.62
C MET A 1 -26.59 -18.94 -41.91
N PRO A 2 -26.69 -18.90 -40.57
CA PRO A 2 -26.31 -17.72 -39.79
C PRO A 2 -24.80 -17.68 -39.55
N PRO A 3 -24.17 -16.50 -39.45
CA PRO A 3 -22.78 -16.38 -39.06
C PRO A 3 -22.63 -16.52 -37.54
N LYS A 4 -21.52 -17.14 -37.16
CA LYS A 4 -21.13 -17.61 -35.82
C LYS A 4 -21.10 -16.50 -34.76
N GLU A 5 -21.63 -16.83 -33.60
CA GLU A 5 -21.48 -16.12 -32.33
C GLU A 5 -20.00 -15.93 -31.98
N ALA A 6 -19.58 -14.67 -31.82
CA ALA A 6 -18.35 -14.34 -31.12
C ALA A 6 -18.66 -14.35 -29.62
N ALA A 7 -18.12 -15.35 -28.92
CA ALA A 7 -18.21 -15.44 -27.47
C ALA A 7 -17.56 -14.20 -26.83
N THR A 8 -18.38 -13.39 -26.15
CA THR A 8 -17.93 -12.38 -25.19
C THR A 8 -17.20 -13.10 -24.06
N GLN A 9 -15.87 -13.01 -24.06
CA GLN A 9 -15.06 -13.36 -22.89
C GLN A 9 -15.37 -12.35 -21.77
N GLY A 10 -16.38 -12.67 -20.97
CA GLY A 10 -16.54 -12.06 -19.66
C GLY A 10 -15.25 -12.27 -18.87
N LEU A 11 -14.73 -11.19 -18.27
CA LEU A 11 -13.60 -11.23 -17.36
C LEU A 11 -13.93 -12.17 -16.20
N SER A 12 -13.53 -13.43 -16.34
CA SER A 12 -13.66 -14.45 -15.30
C SER A 12 -12.77 -14.07 -14.13
N ARG A 13 -13.34 -14.13 -12.92
CA ARG A 13 -12.61 -14.04 -11.64
C ARG A 13 -11.42 -15.00 -11.69
N THR A 14 -10.21 -14.48 -11.56
CA THR A 14 -9.09 -15.27 -11.08
C THR A 14 -9.28 -15.43 -9.59
N HIS A 15 -9.57 -16.64 -9.12
CA HIS A 15 -9.42 -16.95 -7.70
C HIS A 15 -7.96 -16.69 -7.33
N SER A 16 -7.68 -15.64 -6.55
CA SER A 16 -6.44 -15.61 -5.80
C SER A 16 -6.47 -16.81 -4.87
N GLY A 17 -5.46 -17.68 -4.93
CA GLY A 17 -5.32 -18.84 -4.03
C GLY A 17 -5.08 -18.46 -2.57
N ARG A 18 -5.52 -17.26 -2.15
CA ARG A 18 -5.29 -16.65 -0.85
C ARG A 18 -6.57 -16.75 -0.03
N ASN A 19 -6.53 -17.54 1.03
CA ASN A 19 -7.67 -17.75 1.91
C ASN A 19 -7.77 -16.60 2.93
N LYS A 20 -8.52 -15.54 2.58
CA LYS A 20 -8.69 -14.35 3.43
C LYS A 20 -9.47 -14.65 4.72
N ASP A 21 -10.29 -15.69 4.70
CA ASP A 21 -11.04 -16.15 5.86
C ASP A 21 -10.11 -16.81 6.89
N ARG A 22 -9.04 -17.47 6.42
CA ARG A 22 -7.97 -18.02 7.25
C ARG A 22 -7.20 -16.92 8.00
N ALA A 23 -6.77 -15.87 7.29
CA ALA A 23 -6.02 -14.78 7.90
C ALA A 23 -6.81 -13.99 8.94
N LYS A 24 -8.13 -13.92 8.74
CA LYS A 24 -9.05 -13.36 9.72
C LYS A 24 -9.21 -14.27 10.94
N ALA A 25 -9.37 -15.58 10.76
CA ALA A 25 -9.46 -16.53 11.86
C ALA A 25 -8.20 -16.50 12.75
N THR A 26 -7.02 -16.41 12.15
CA THR A 26 -5.74 -16.28 12.87
C THR A 26 -5.67 -15.00 13.72
N HIS A 27 -6.07 -13.85 13.18
CA HIS A 27 -6.12 -12.58 13.93
C HIS A 27 -7.05 -12.69 15.15
N GLU A 28 -8.23 -13.29 14.99
CA GLU A 28 -9.22 -13.48 16.05
C GLU A 28 -8.69 -14.41 17.16
N LEU A 29 -7.97 -15.46 16.78
CA LEU A 29 -7.31 -16.38 17.72
C LEU A 29 -6.18 -15.70 18.50
N MET A 30 -5.48 -14.75 17.88
CA MET A 30 -4.35 -14.01 18.44
C MET A 30 -4.76 -12.83 19.33
N GLY A 31 -5.96 -12.82 19.89
CA GLY A 31 -6.33 -11.91 20.99
C GLY A 31 -6.23 -10.42 20.68
N GLY A 32 -6.10 -10.06 19.40
CA GLY A 32 -6.25 -8.70 18.93
C GLY A 32 -7.51 -8.14 19.57
N SER A 33 -7.34 -7.05 20.33
CA SER A 33 -8.41 -6.51 21.16
C SER A 33 -9.66 -6.41 20.29
N PRO A 34 -10.78 -7.02 20.71
CA PRO A 34 -11.98 -6.96 19.95
C PRO A 34 -12.37 -5.48 19.93
N ALA A 35 -12.17 -4.81 18.79
CA ALA A 35 -13.22 -3.90 18.35
C ALA A 35 -14.47 -4.77 18.35
N ALA A 36 -15.23 -4.67 19.44
CA ALA A 36 -16.27 -5.54 19.96
C ALA A 36 -16.66 -6.73 19.07
N ILE A 37 -16.60 -7.95 19.64
CA ILE A 37 -17.22 -9.19 19.14
C ILE A 37 -18.34 -8.88 18.14
N ARG A 38 -18.10 -9.07 16.83
CA ARG A 38 -19.19 -9.18 15.86
C ARG A 38 -18.93 -10.31 14.87
N PRO A 39 -19.90 -11.22 14.70
CA PRO A 39 -19.73 -12.50 14.02
C PRO A 39 -19.43 -12.32 12.53
N HIS A 40 -18.47 -13.10 12.00
CA HIS A 40 -18.28 -13.48 10.58
C HIS A 40 -18.41 -12.39 9.49
N HIS A 41 -18.32 -11.11 9.83
CA HIS A 41 -18.56 -10.03 8.88
C HIS A 41 -17.26 -9.64 8.19
N LYS A 42 -17.14 -9.95 6.90
CA LYS A 42 -16.08 -9.39 6.04
C LYS A 42 -16.40 -7.91 5.83
N PRO A 43 -15.53 -6.96 6.24
CA PRO A 43 -15.75 -5.55 6.04
C PRO A 43 -16.08 -5.24 4.58
N LYS A 44 -17.10 -4.42 4.37
CA LYS A 44 -17.58 -3.95 3.09
C LYS A 44 -17.43 -2.43 3.02
N SER A 45 -17.21 -1.94 1.81
CA SER A 45 -17.29 -0.51 1.52
C SER A 45 -18.61 -0.21 0.79
N TYR A 46 -19.23 0.91 1.15
CA TYR A 46 -20.46 1.38 0.53
C TYR A 46 -20.24 2.79 0.02
N HIS A 47 -20.47 3.00 -1.27
CA HIS A 47 -20.17 4.27 -1.93
C HIS A 47 -21.43 4.94 -2.47
N LEU A 48 -21.61 6.21 -2.17
CA LEU A 48 -22.64 7.09 -2.72
C LEU A 48 -21.97 8.37 -3.25
N VAL A 49 -22.16 8.67 -4.54
CA VAL A 49 -21.68 9.92 -5.13
C VAL A 49 -22.84 10.62 -5.81
N VAL A 50 -23.15 11.84 -5.39
CA VAL A 50 -24.38 12.54 -5.77
C VAL A 50 -24.06 13.81 -6.54
N PHE A 51 -24.61 13.91 -7.74
CA PHE A 51 -24.71 15.15 -8.50
C PHE A 51 -26.07 15.80 -8.25
N GLY A 52 -26.10 16.90 -7.50
CA GLY A 52 -27.33 17.56 -7.04
C GLY A 52 -27.75 18.79 -7.83
N ALA A 53 -26.95 19.26 -8.78
CA ALA A 53 -27.19 20.52 -9.48
C ALA A 53 -28.21 20.37 -10.63
N THR A 54 -28.98 21.42 -10.91
CA THR A 54 -30.14 21.34 -11.84
C THR A 54 -30.04 22.26 -13.04
N ASN A 55 -29.18 23.30 -13.00
CA ASN A 55 -29.12 24.32 -14.03
C ASN A 55 -28.02 23.99 -15.06
N ALA A 56 -28.42 23.39 -16.17
CA ALA A 56 -27.51 23.03 -17.26
C ALA A 56 -26.74 24.24 -17.83
N GLU A 57 -27.23 25.48 -17.69
CA GLU A 57 -26.50 26.64 -18.24
C GLU A 57 -25.29 27.04 -17.40
N THR A 58 -25.35 26.82 -16.08
CA THR A 58 -24.33 27.31 -15.14
C THR A 58 -23.57 26.21 -14.44
N ASP A 59 -24.15 25.01 -14.30
CA ASP A 59 -23.67 23.99 -13.37
C ASP A 59 -22.77 22.94 -14.05
N GLY A 60 -22.38 23.18 -15.31
CA GLY A 60 -21.51 22.28 -16.06
C GLY A 60 -20.14 22.00 -15.41
N PHE A 61 -19.68 22.89 -14.53
CA PHE A 61 -18.45 22.66 -13.76
C PHE A 61 -18.66 21.70 -12.58
N ILE A 62 -19.82 21.74 -11.92
CA ILE A 62 -20.18 20.78 -10.85
C ILE A 62 -20.33 19.39 -11.47
N TRP A 63 -20.89 19.31 -12.68
CA TRP A 63 -20.92 18.04 -13.42
C TRP A 63 -19.51 17.54 -13.74
N ALA A 64 -18.58 18.44 -14.12
CA ALA A 64 -17.20 18.06 -14.41
C ALA A 64 -16.49 17.51 -13.16
N ASP A 65 -16.73 18.09 -11.98
CA ASP A 65 -16.25 17.61 -10.68
C ASP A 65 -16.79 16.21 -10.37
N TRP A 66 -18.11 16.05 -10.38
CA TRP A 66 -18.76 14.76 -10.15
C TRP A 66 -18.29 13.69 -11.13
N PHE A 67 -18.20 14.01 -12.41
CA PHE A 67 -17.71 13.09 -13.44
C PHE A 67 -16.26 12.68 -13.18
N ALA A 68 -15.40 13.62 -12.79
CA ALA A 68 -14.00 13.33 -12.52
C ALA A 68 -13.84 12.42 -11.29
N LEU A 69 -14.57 12.69 -10.22
CA LEU A 69 -14.60 11.85 -9.03
C LEU A 69 -15.09 10.43 -9.35
N CYS A 70 -16.24 10.31 -10.01
CA CYS A 70 -16.77 9.01 -10.42
C CYS A 70 -15.80 8.26 -11.35
N SER A 71 -15.21 8.95 -12.32
CA SER A 71 -14.25 8.35 -13.26
C SER A 71 -13.00 7.84 -12.54
N TYR A 72 -12.49 8.61 -11.56
CA TYR A 72 -11.37 8.19 -10.73
C TYR A 72 -11.72 6.93 -9.93
N LEU A 73 -12.86 6.93 -9.24
CA LEU A 73 -13.35 5.78 -8.45
C LEU A 73 -13.53 4.53 -9.33
N ILE A 74 -14.18 4.66 -10.50
CA ILE A 74 -14.40 3.56 -11.46
C ILE A 74 -13.08 3.05 -12.03
N ALA A 75 -12.15 3.92 -12.41
CA ALA A 75 -10.82 3.52 -12.87
C ALA A 75 -10.06 2.74 -11.78
N LYS A 76 -10.28 3.11 -10.52
CA LYS A 76 -9.81 2.40 -9.34
C LYS A 76 -10.74 1.25 -8.92
N GLY A 77 -11.69 0.85 -9.78
CA GLY A 77 -12.62 -0.28 -9.64
C GLY A 77 -13.55 -0.23 -8.44
N VAL A 78 -13.71 0.94 -7.83
CA VAL A 78 -14.68 1.20 -6.76
C VAL A 78 -16.08 1.22 -7.39
N ARG A 79 -17.03 0.55 -6.74
CA ARG A 79 -18.43 0.48 -7.20
C ARG A 79 -19.36 1.09 -6.17
N GLY A 80 -20.40 1.76 -6.63
CA GLY A 80 -21.30 2.46 -5.74
C GLY A 80 -22.60 2.88 -6.39
N LYS A 81 -23.46 3.50 -5.60
CA LYS A 81 -24.64 4.21 -6.08
C LYS A 81 -24.16 5.58 -6.58
N LEU A 82 -24.13 5.77 -7.89
CA LEU A 82 -23.76 7.04 -8.52
C LEU A 82 -25.06 7.69 -8.99
N LEU A 83 -25.46 8.78 -8.35
CA LEU A 83 -26.74 9.45 -8.60
C LEU A 83 -26.54 10.77 -9.34
N ALA A 84 -27.35 11.00 -10.37
CA ALA A 84 -27.40 12.26 -11.09
C ALA A 84 -28.84 12.73 -11.29
N VAL A 85 -29.03 14.06 -11.31
CA VAL A 85 -30.32 14.65 -11.72
C VAL A 85 -30.63 14.29 -13.17
N GLU A 86 -31.84 13.78 -13.39
CA GLU A 86 -32.34 13.36 -14.70
C GLU A 86 -32.18 14.43 -15.79
N ASN A 87 -31.88 13.98 -17.01
CA ASN A 87 -31.79 14.82 -18.20
C ASN A 87 -30.81 16.02 -18.07
N PHE A 88 -29.93 16.06 -17.06
CA PHE A 88 -28.99 17.18 -16.92
C PHE A 88 -28.01 17.20 -18.10
N VAL A 89 -27.42 16.04 -18.42
CA VAL A 89 -26.39 15.90 -19.46
C VAL A 89 -26.95 16.20 -20.84
N ASP A 90 -28.15 15.71 -21.14
CA ASP A 90 -28.88 16.03 -22.38
C ASP A 90 -29.07 17.53 -22.55
N ARG A 91 -29.61 18.18 -21.51
CA ARG A 91 -29.80 19.64 -21.50
C ARG A 91 -28.47 20.37 -21.62
N TYR A 92 -27.42 19.90 -20.95
CA TYR A 92 -26.11 20.53 -21.00
C TYR A 92 -25.44 20.42 -22.37
N PHE A 93 -25.52 19.26 -23.03
CA PHE A 93 -25.07 19.14 -24.41
C PHE A 93 -25.91 19.99 -25.38
N GLY A 94 -27.21 20.18 -25.10
CA GLY A 94 -28.02 21.18 -25.80
C GLY A 94 -27.46 22.59 -25.66
N VAL A 95 -27.09 23.01 -24.43
CA VAL A 95 -26.45 24.31 -24.17
C VAL A 95 -25.11 24.42 -24.89
N LEU A 96 -24.25 23.40 -24.80
CA LEU A 96 -22.93 23.39 -25.44
C LEU A 96 -23.03 23.42 -26.98
N GLY A 97 -24.01 22.70 -27.54
CA GLY A 97 -24.28 22.66 -28.97
C GLY A 97 -24.59 24.02 -29.57
N ARG A 98 -25.27 24.92 -28.83
CA ARG A 98 -25.49 26.32 -29.25
C ARG A 98 -24.19 27.09 -29.50
N SER A 99 -23.08 26.64 -28.91
CA SER A 99 -21.74 27.24 -29.06
C SER A 99 -20.78 26.37 -29.90
N GLY A 100 -21.29 25.37 -30.61
CA GLY A 100 -20.49 24.44 -31.43
C GLY A 100 -19.61 23.49 -30.62
N LYS A 101 -19.85 23.34 -29.31
CA LYS A 101 -19.05 22.50 -28.41
C LYS A 101 -19.75 21.15 -28.19
N GLN A 102 -18.96 20.07 -28.16
CA GLN A 102 -19.46 18.69 -27.98
C GLN A 102 -18.78 17.95 -26.82
N GLU A 103 -18.03 18.66 -25.97
CA GLU A 103 -17.21 18.06 -24.92
C GLU A 103 -17.35 18.82 -23.60
N ILE A 104 -17.41 18.07 -22.50
CA ILE A 104 -17.25 18.55 -21.12
C ILE A 104 -15.79 18.31 -20.72
N LYS A 105 -15.18 19.26 -20.00
CA LYS A 105 -13.76 19.19 -19.60
C LYS A 105 -13.62 19.36 -18.10
N PHE A 106 -12.77 18.54 -17.51
CA PHE A 106 -12.30 18.70 -16.14
C PHE A 106 -10.81 19.07 -16.11
N GLY A 107 -10.45 19.98 -15.21
CA GLY A 107 -9.07 20.42 -14.97
C GLY A 107 -8.60 21.55 -15.88
N MET A 108 -7.80 22.47 -15.31
CA MET A 108 -7.18 23.57 -16.07
C MET A 108 -5.78 23.26 -16.63
N ILE A 109 -5.01 22.36 -16.00
CA ILE A 109 -3.60 22.11 -16.34
C ILE A 109 -3.31 20.60 -16.26
N GLY A 110 -3.45 19.87 -17.36
CA GLY A 110 -2.74 18.61 -17.59
C GLY A 110 -1.32 18.88 -18.13
N LYS A 111 -0.54 17.83 -18.41
CA LYS A 111 0.68 17.96 -19.22
C LYS A 111 0.31 18.69 -20.52
N ASP A 112 1.11 19.69 -20.90
CA ASP A 112 0.98 20.45 -22.16
C ASP A 112 -0.28 21.34 -22.30
N GLY A 113 -0.96 21.69 -21.20
CA GLY A 113 -2.10 22.62 -21.22
C GLY A 113 -3.44 22.01 -21.69
N LEU A 114 -3.49 20.69 -21.83
CA LEU A 114 -4.71 19.93 -22.12
C LEU A 114 -5.56 19.71 -20.84
N PRO A 115 -6.90 19.51 -20.95
CA PRO A 115 -7.73 19.14 -19.81
C PRO A 115 -7.36 17.75 -19.27
N ILE A 116 -7.55 17.53 -17.97
CA ILE A 116 -7.22 16.28 -17.28
C ILE A 116 -8.18 15.16 -17.72
N LEU A 117 -9.47 15.46 -17.83
CA LEU A 117 -10.48 14.53 -18.36
C LEU A 117 -11.39 15.24 -19.38
N LYS A 118 -11.92 14.45 -20.31
CA LYS A 118 -12.90 14.88 -21.31
C LYS A 118 -14.07 13.90 -21.36
N TYR A 119 -15.29 14.42 -21.47
CA TYR A 119 -16.49 13.63 -21.71
C TYR A 119 -17.21 14.16 -22.94
N ASN A 120 -17.33 13.33 -23.98
CA ASN A 120 -17.82 13.73 -25.30
C ASN A 120 -19.28 13.35 -25.51
N ARG A 121 -19.99 14.12 -26.35
CA ARG A 121 -21.37 13.83 -26.73
C ARG A 121 -21.54 12.47 -27.40
N ASP A 122 -20.58 12.05 -28.22
CA ASP A 122 -20.66 10.76 -28.90
C ASP A 122 -20.57 9.59 -27.92
N ALA A 123 -19.76 9.74 -26.86
CA ALA A 123 -19.70 8.78 -25.75
C ALA A 123 -21.01 8.73 -24.95
N PHE A 124 -21.77 9.82 -24.95
CA PHE A 124 -23.09 9.90 -24.31
C PHE A 124 -24.23 9.39 -25.21
N ALA A 125 -24.14 9.62 -26.52
CA ALA A 125 -25.16 9.27 -27.51
C ALA A 125 -25.00 7.86 -28.13
N GLY A 126 -23.94 7.13 -27.77
CA GLY A 126 -23.62 5.82 -28.33
C GLY A 126 -24.63 4.71 -27.98
N PRO A 127 -24.71 3.64 -28.79
CA PRO A 127 -25.70 2.56 -28.66
C PRO A 127 -25.43 1.55 -27.52
N GLU A 128 -24.29 1.60 -26.84
CA GLU A 128 -23.94 0.75 -25.69
C GLU A 128 -24.35 1.41 -24.34
N GLN A 129 -25.64 1.76 -24.19
CA GLN A 129 -26.15 2.52 -23.03
C GLN A 129 -26.30 1.67 -21.75
N ASP A 130 -25.20 1.21 -21.17
CA ASP A 130 -25.14 1.02 -19.72
C ASP A 130 -24.54 2.30 -19.11
N ARG A 131 -25.39 3.32 -18.89
CA ARG A 131 -24.98 4.48 -18.08
C ARG A 131 -24.56 3.94 -16.72
N TRP A 132 -23.30 4.14 -16.34
CA TRP A 132 -22.77 3.65 -15.08
C TRP A 132 -23.28 4.43 -13.86
N TRP A 133 -24.21 5.35 -14.07
CA TRP A 133 -24.93 6.11 -13.04
C TRP A 133 -26.44 5.99 -13.22
N GLU A 134 -27.16 6.28 -12.14
CA GLU A 134 -28.62 6.30 -12.09
C GLU A 134 -29.13 7.74 -12.17
N GLU A 135 -30.10 7.97 -13.05
CA GLU A 135 -30.79 9.24 -13.16
C GLU A 135 -32.02 9.27 -12.26
N VAL A 136 -32.13 10.33 -11.46
CA VAL A 136 -33.22 10.52 -10.50
C VAL A 136 -33.84 11.88 -10.75
N SER A 137 -35.17 11.94 -10.73
CA SER A 137 -35.89 13.21 -10.85
C SER A 137 -35.49 14.17 -9.75
N GLY A 138 -35.33 15.45 -10.09
CA GLY A 138 -34.76 16.45 -9.18
C GLY A 138 -35.54 16.62 -7.86
N ASN A 139 -36.84 16.35 -7.86
CA ASN A 139 -37.69 16.38 -6.67
C ASN A 139 -37.64 15.10 -5.83
N LEU A 140 -37.09 14.01 -6.36
CA LEU A 140 -36.96 12.73 -5.66
C LEU A 140 -35.52 12.45 -5.19
N LEU A 141 -34.54 13.22 -5.68
CA LEU A 141 -33.12 12.97 -5.39
C LEU A 141 -32.81 12.97 -3.89
N LYS A 142 -33.33 13.94 -3.12
CA LYS A 142 -33.16 13.96 -1.66
C LYS A 142 -33.71 12.68 -1.02
N GLN A 143 -34.90 12.25 -1.44
CA GLN A 143 -35.56 11.06 -0.90
C GLN A 143 -34.76 9.79 -1.18
N GLU A 144 -34.21 9.66 -2.40
CA GLU A 144 -33.34 8.52 -2.76
C GLU A 144 -32.01 8.54 -1.99
N VAL A 145 -31.42 9.72 -1.75
CA VAL A 145 -30.22 9.84 -0.90
C VAL A 145 -30.52 9.41 0.54
N VAL A 146 -31.60 9.92 1.14
CA VAL A 146 -31.99 9.57 2.52
C VAL A 146 -32.31 8.07 2.62
N LYS A 147 -33.02 7.53 1.64
CA LYS A 147 -33.32 6.10 1.56
C LYS A 147 -32.04 5.28 1.47
N TRP A 148 -31.09 5.65 0.60
CA TRP A 148 -29.81 4.97 0.49
C TRP A 148 -29.04 5.00 1.81
N ILE A 149 -28.96 6.15 2.48
CA ILE A 149 -28.28 6.28 3.78
C ILE A 149 -28.91 5.33 4.80
N ARG A 150 -30.24 5.37 4.95
CA ARG A 150 -30.95 4.55 5.94
C ARG A 150 -30.87 3.07 5.64
N ASP A 151 -30.98 2.68 4.37
CA ASP A 151 -30.88 1.27 3.99
C ASP A 151 -29.44 0.77 4.13
N THR A 152 -28.45 1.59 3.80
CA THR A 152 -27.03 1.26 4.01
C THR A 152 -26.71 1.13 5.49
N ALA A 153 -27.19 2.04 6.34
CA ALA A 153 -27.02 1.97 7.79
C ALA A 153 -27.56 0.66 8.41
N LYS A 154 -28.67 0.13 7.88
CA LYS A 154 -29.22 -1.18 8.30
C LYS A 154 -28.35 -2.36 7.85
N MET A 155 -27.62 -2.21 6.74
CA MET A 155 -26.79 -3.26 6.16
C MET A 155 -25.36 -3.27 6.72
N THR A 156 -24.86 -2.09 7.09
CA THR A 156 -23.50 -1.90 7.62
C THR A 156 -23.34 -2.51 9.00
N LYS A 157 -22.14 -2.96 9.30
CA LYS A 157 -21.73 -3.41 10.63
C LYS A 157 -20.41 -2.75 11.02
N ALA A 158 -20.05 -2.90 12.29
CA ALA A 158 -18.72 -2.50 12.77
C ALA A 158 -17.62 -3.08 11.87
N GLY A 159 -16.66 -2.24 11.53
CA GLY A 159 -15.61 -2.51 10.55
C GLY A 159 -15.94 -2.08 9.13
N ASP A 160 -17.20 -1.86 8.74
CA ASP A 160 -17.54 -1.36 7.40
C ASP A 160 -17.11 0.09 7.18
N SER A 161 -16.92 0.46 5.92
CA SER A 161 -16.70 1.85 5.52
C SER A 161 -17.80 2.36 4.61
N VAL A 162 -18.11 3.64 4.75
CA VAL A 162 -19.14 4.34 3.96
C VAL A 162 -18.51 5.60 3.41
N PHE A 163 -18.55 5.76 2.09
CA PHE A 163 -18.08 6.96 1.40
C PHE A 163 -19.27 7.69 0.79
N ILE A 164 -19.41 8.97 1.11
CA ILE A 164 -20.47 9.83 0.59
C ILE A 164 -19.86 11.11 0.03
N ALA A 165 -20.10 11.40 -1.24
CA ALA A 165 -19.67 12.65 -1.85
C ALA A 165 -20.86 13.42 -2.44
N PHE A 166 -20.90 14.72 -2.15
CA PHE A 166 -21.94 15.64 -2.62
C PHE A 166 -21.36 16.73 -3.51
N GLU A 167 -21.61 16.61 -4.82
CA GLU A 167 -21.29 17.60 -5.82
C GLU A 167 -22.54 18.41 -6.18
N THR A 168 -22.68 19.56 -5.52
CA THR A 168 -23.89 20.38 -5.62
C THR A 168 -23.69 21.82 -5.15
N HIS A 169 -24.73 22.64 -5.29
CA HIS A 169 -24.84 23.96 -4.66
C HIS A 169 -25.17 23.84 -3.18
N GLY A 170 -24.80 24.86 -2.40
CA GLY A 170 -25.19 24.97 -0.99
C GLY A 170 -25.80 26.33 -0.67
N HIS A 171 -26.63 26.34 0.36
CA HIS A 171 -27.31 27.51 0.89
C HIS A 171 -26.95 27.68 2.37
N PRO A 172 -26.68 28.90 2.86
CA PRO A 172 -26.22 29.09 4.23
C PRO A 172 -27.22 28.55 5.25
N VAL A 173 -28.53 28.67 4.99
CA VAL A 173 -29.57 28.25 5.94
C VAL A 173 -30.14 26.87 5.63
N GLU A 174 -30.27 26.52 4.35
CA GLU A 174 -31.04 25.34 3.94
C GLU A 174 -30.15 24.11 3.75
N GLY A 175 -28.82 24.28 3.78
CA GLY A 175 -27.85 23.21 3.61
C GLY A 175 -27.54 22.95 2.13
N ILE A 176 -27.25 21.69 1.81
CA ILE A 176 -26.88 21.29 0.45
C ILE A 176 -28.14 21.12 -0.40
N ARG A 177 -28.08 21.55 -1.67
CA ARG A 177 -29.20 21.40 -2.60
C ARG A 177 -29.14 20.02 -3.25
N LEU A 178 -30.22 19.26 -3.28
CA LEU A 178 -30.31 17.99 -4.00
C LEU A 178 -31.47 18.08 -4.97
N GLY A 179 -31.14 18.40 -6.23
CA GLY A 179 -32.13 18.67 -7.25
C GLY A 179 -32.94 19.94 -6.95
N THR A 180 -34.24 19.79 -6.73
CA THR A 180 -35.13 20.91 -6.39
C THR A 180 -35.31 21.10 -4.89
N GLU A 181 -34.80 20.19 -4.06
CA GLU A 181 -34.93 20.23 -2.60
C GLU A 181 -33.62 20.59 -1.90
N PHE A 182 -33.71 20.86 -0.59
CA PHE A 182 -32.55 21.10 0.27
C PHE A 182 -32.46 20.05 1.37
N PHE A 183 -31.23 19.65 1.68
CA PHE A 183 -30.89 18.75 2.77
C PHE A 183 -30.11 19.53 3.82
N LYS A 184 -30.78 19.84 4.94
CA LYS A 184 -30.21 20.68 5.99
C LYS A 184 -29.03 19.97 6.65
N SER A 185 -27.98 20.73 6.99
CA SER A 185 -26.77 20.19 7.62
C SER A 185 -27.05 19.35 8.87
N LEU A 186 -27.96 19.81 9.73
CA LEU A 186 -28.37 19.08 10.93
C LEU A 186 -29.19 17.83 10.61
N GLU A 187 -30.03 17.88 9.57
CA GLU A 187 -30.81 16.72 9.12
C GLU A 187 -29.86 15.65 8.57
N LEU A 188 -28.92 16.03 7.72
CA LEU A 188 -27.92 15.13 7.16
C LEU A 188 -27.01 14.53 8.24
N SER A 189 -26.51 15.35 9.18
CA SER A 189 -25.71 14.88 10.31
C SER A 189 -26.46 13.83 11.14
N LYS A 190 -27.76 14.01 11.39
CA LYS A 190 -28.61 13.01 12.07
C LYS A 190 -28.79 11.73 11.26
N GLU A 191 -28.93 11.81 9.94
CA GLU A 191 -29.00 10.59 9.11
C GLU A 191 -27.67 9.81 9.17
N LEU A 192 -26.52 10.47 9.31
CA LEU A 192 -25.22 9.81 9.49
C LEU A 192 -24.99 9.21 10.90
N GLU A 193 -25.79 9.60 11.89
CA GLU A 193 -25.80 8.96 13.22
C GLU A 193 -26.50 7.60 13.20
N ALA A 194 -27.32 7.33 12.17
CA ALA A 194 -28.02 6.07 12.06
C ALA A 194 -27.08 4.88 11.80
N PHE A 195 -25.85 5.13 11.35
CA PHE A 195 -24.86 4.07 11.16
C PHE A 195 -24.37 3.53 12.50
N PRO A 196 -24.21 2.20 12.63
CA PRO A 196 -23.82 1.59 13.88
C PRO A 196 -22.39 1.98 14.27
N GLU A 197 -22.12 2.02 15.58
CA GLU A 197 -20.77 2.17 16.12
C GLU A 197 -19.82 1.11 15.53
N GLY A 198 -18.59 1.53 15.22
CA GLY A 198 -17.59 0.76 14.49
C GLY A 198 -17.60 1.02 12.98
N THR A 199 -18.54 1.80 12.44
CA THR A 199 -18.63 2.09 11.00
C THR A 199 -17.86 3.36 10.67
N LYS A 200 -16.86 3.25 9.81
CA LYS A 200 -16.09 4.40 9.34
C LYS A 200 -16.86 5.15 8.25
N ILE A 201 -17.08 6.45 8.42
CA ILE A 201 -17.78 7.27 7.42
C ILE A 201 -16.88 8.40 6.93
N ASN A 202 -16.66 8.41 5.61
CA ASN A 202 -15.92 9.43 4.89
C ASN A 202 -16.91 10.26 4.07
N ALA A 203 -17.11 11.52 4.46
CA ALA A 203 -18.06 12.42 3.80
C ALA A 203 -17.36 13.63 3.18
N ILE A 204 -17.60 13.89 1.90
CA ILE A 204 -17.00 15.00 1.15
C ILE A 204 -18.11 15.89 0.57
N SER A 205 -17.94 17.21 0.65
CA SER A 205 -18.90 18.15 0.08
C SER A 205 -18.24 19.29 -0.70
N GLY A 206 -18.48 19.29 -2.02
CA GLY A 206 -18.10 20.33 -2.98
C GLY A 206 -18.97 21.60 -2.93
N ALA A 207 -19.86 21.74 -1.95
CA ALA A 207 -20.88 22.78 -1.92
C ALA A 207 -20.46 24.08 -1.23
N CYS A 208 -21.13 25.19 -1.56
CA CYS A 208 -21.04 26.44 -0.80
C CYS A 208 -21.55 26.24 0.64
N TYR A 209 -20.92 26.91 1.61
CA TYR A 209 -21.26 26.79 3.04
C TYR A 209 -21.15 25.36 3.61
N SER A 210 -20.39 24.48 2.94
CA SER A 210 -20.22 23.06 3.32
C SER A 210 -19.62 22.89 4.72
N GLY A 211 -18.84 23.85 5.22
CA GLY A 211 -18.34 23.84 6.60
C GLY A 211 -19.43 23.73 7.66
N ARG A 212 -20.66 24.21 7.39
CA ARG A 212 -21.80 24.05 8.33
C ARG A 212 -22.19 22.60 8.56
N PHE A 213 -22.04 21.76 7.54
CA PHE A 213 -22.28 20.32 7.67
C PHE A 213 -21.22 19.66 8.55
N MET A 214 -19.95 20.01 8.34
CA MET A 214 -18.85 19.54 9.18
C MET A 214 -19.01 20.00 10.64
N GLU A 215 -19.38 21.26 10.88
CA GLU A 215 -19.67 21.77 12.24
C GLU A 215 -20.77 20.95 12.94
N CYS A 216 -21.82 20.54 12.24
CA CYS A 216 -22.88 19.70 12.83
C CYS A 216 -22.33 18.33 13.25
N ILE A 217 -21.48 17.71 12.43
CA ILE A 217 -20.84 16.42 12.76
C ILE A 217 -19.93 16.59 13.99
N ASN A 218 -19.10 17.62 14.00
CA ASN A 218 -18.20 17.91 15.11
C ASN A 218 -18.96 18.22 16.41
N ALA A 219 -20.01 19.04 16.34
CA ALA A 219 -20.83 19.41 17.50
C ALA A 219 -21.57 18.21 18.11
N ASN A 220 -21.88 17.20 17.32
CA ASN A 220 -22.50 15.95 17.78
C ASN A 220 -21.46 14.89 18.22
N ASN A 221 -20.16 15.24 18.21
CA ASN A 221 -19.05 14.38 18.62
C ASN A 221 -19.10 13.00 17.96
N GLN A 222 -19.43 12.96 16.66
CA GLN A 222 -19.55 11.69 15.96
C GLN A 222 -18.18 11.04 15.78
N HIS A 223 -18.01 9.84 16.32
CA HIS A 223 -16.79 9.04 16.21
C HIS A 223 -16.66 8.35 14.84
N GLU A 224 -15.44 7.96 14.47
CA GLU A 224 -15.12 7.27 13.21
C GLU A 224 -15.59 8.01 11.96
N ARG A 225 -15.49 9.35 12.00
CA ARG A 225 -15.78 10.23 10.88
C ARG A 225 -14.51 10.87 10.35
N TYR A 226 -14.41 10.90 9.04
CA TYR A 226 -13.64 11.88 8.28
C TYR A 226 -14.62 12.71 7.47
N THR A 227 -14.62 14.03 7.63
CA THR A 227 -15.44 14.93 6.83
C THR A 227 -14.56 16.01 6.23
N ALA A 228 -14.71 16.23 4.92
CA ALA A 228 -13.99 17.27 4.20
C ALA A 228 -14.99 18.19 3.48
N ALA A 229 -14.86 19.49 3.74
CA ALA A 229 -15.73 20.52 3.19
C ALA A 229 -14.92 21.44 2.28
N ALA A 230 -15.50 21.79 1.12
CA ALA A 230 -14.85 22.64 0.15
C ALA A 230 -14.57 24.07 0.64
N CYS A 231 -15.33 24.56 1.62
CA CYS A 231 -15.21 25.90 2.16
C CYS A 231 -15.79 25.97 3.58
N GLY A 232 -15.39 27.00 4.35
CA GLY A 232 -15.89 27.18 5.72
C GLY A 232 -17.36 27.56 5.84
N ARG A 233 -17.86 27.58 7.09
CA ARG A 233 -19.28 27.76 7.45
C ARG A 233 -20.02 28.92 6.77
N ASP A 234 -19.31 30.03 6.52
CA ASP A 234 -19.85 31.28 5.98
C ASP A 234 -19.14 31.68 4.67
N GLN A 235 -18.52 30.69 4.02
CA GLN A 235 -17.78 30.85 2.77
C GLN A 235 -18.49 30.18 1.59
N VAL A 236 -18.07 30.55 0.38
CA VAL A 236 -18.63 30.06 -0.88
C VAL A 236 -17.57 29.23 -1.60
N ALA A 237 -17.91 28.01 -1.99
CA ALA A 237 -17.06 27.16 -2.82
C ALA A 237 -16.95 27.75 -4.22
N ARG A 238 -15.74 27.78 -4.80
CA ARG A 238 -15.49 28.45 -6.07
C ARG A 238 -15.09 27.50 -7.18
N GLY A 239 -15.63 27.79 -8.35
CA GLY A 239 -15.14 27.29 -9.63
C GLY A 239 -13.68 27.69 -9.89
N MET A 240 -13.01 26.89 -10.71
CA MET A 240 -11.75 27.27 -11.34
C MET A 240 -11.93 28.56 -12.18
N PRO A 241 -10.86 29.33 -12.39
CA PRO A 241 -10.88 30.41 -13.38
C PRO A 241 -11.43 29.92 -14.72
N ARG A 242 -12.12 30.82 -15.44
CA ARG A 242 -12.63 30.46 -16.76
C ARG A 242 -11.48 30.28 -17.73
N SER A 243 -11.52 29.19 -18.50
CA SER A 243 -10.59 28.97 -19.61
C SER A 243 -10.78 30.03 -20.71
N VAL A 244 -9.83 30.12 -21.66
CA VAL A 244 -9.94 30.95 -22.88
C VAL A 244 -11.24 30.75 -23.67
N SER A 245 -11.86 29.56 -23.54
CA SER A 245 -13.17 29.24 -24.12
C SER A 245 -14.38 29.72 -23.28
N ASN A 246 -14.12 30.57 -22.28
CA ASN A 246 -15.02 31.10 -21.26
C ASN A 246 -15.74 30.03 -20.41
N ARG A 247 -15.17 28.82 -20.31
CA ARG A 247 -15.73 27.69 -19.54
C ARG A 247 -15.02 27.50 -18.21
N CYS A 248 -15.80 27.30 -17.15
CA CYS A 248 -15.33 26.73 -15.89
C CYS A 248 -15.17 25.21 -16.08
N ARG A 249 -14.06 24.63 -15.61
CA ARG A 249 -13.67 23.21 -15.86
C ARG A 249 -13.58 22.40 -14.56
N GLY A 250 -14.43 22.73 -13.60
CA GLY A 250 -14.45 22.14 -12.26
C GLY A 250 -14.28 23.19 -11.16
N SER A 251 -14.37 22.75 -9.91
CA SER A 251 -14.08 23.55 -8.71
C SER A 251 -12.61 23.49 -8.33
N ARG A 252 -12.18 24.49 -7.57
CA ARG A 252 -10.79 24.56 -7.06
C ARG A 252 -10.53 23.44 -6.07
N TYR A 253 -11.52 23.15 -5.24
CA TYR A 253 -11.45 22.14 -4.21
C TYR A 253 -11.36 20.75 -4.82
N GLU A 254 -12.31 20.37 -5.68
CA GLU A 254 -12.34 19.00 -6.22
C GLU A 254 -11.12 18.69 -7.08
N GLN A 255 -10.63 19.68 -7.86
CA GLN A 255 -9.40 19.50 -8.60
C GLN A 255 -8.19 19.26 -7.67
N ALA A 256 -8.04 20.04 -6.61
CA ALA A 256 -6.94 19.88 -5.67
C ALA A 256 -7.06 18.56 -4.90
N TRP A 257 -8.27 18.16 -4.52
CA TRP A 257 -8.57 16.93 -3.81
C TRP A 257 -8.22 15.70 -4.68
N LEU A 258 -8.73 15.64 -5.91
CA LEU A 258 -8.41 14.56 -6.86
C LEU A 258 -6.93 14.53 -7.25
N GLN A 259 -6.28 15.68 -7.39
CA GLN A 259 -4.84 15.73 -7.66
C GLN A 259 -4.02 15.24 -6.47
N SER A 260 -4.46 15.51 -5.24
CA SER A 260 -3.83 14.97 -4.05
C SER A 260 -3.93 13.45 -4.01
N LEU A 261 -5.13 12.90 -4.31
CA LEU A 261 -5.31 11.45 -4.44
C LEU A 261 -4.54 10.84 -5.61
N ALA A 262 -4.35 11.57 -6.72
CA ALA A 262 -3.60 11.08 -7.86
C ALA A 262 -2.09 11.00 -7.59
N LYS A 263 -1.57 11.81 -6.66
CA LYS A 263 -0.19 11.70 -6.15
C LYS A 263 0.00 10.52 -5.20
N MET A 264 -1.08 9.93 -4.72
CA MET A 264 -1.01 8.67 -4.01
C MET A 264 -0.85 7.57 -5.06
N GLU A 265 0.39 7.16 -5.28
CA GLU A 265 0.70 5.94 -6.01
C GLU A 265 0.35 4.76 -5.10
N ILE A 266 -0.95 4.44 -5.03
CA ILE A 266 -1.51 3.40 -4.15
C ILE A 266 -1.00 1.99 -4.56
N PHE A 267 -0.26 1.86 -5.67
CA PHE A 267 0.27 0.60 -6.19
C PHE A 267 1.59 0.78 -6.97
N GLY A 268 2.70 0.27 -6.42
CA GLY A 268 3.72 -0.52 -7.13
C GLY A 268 4.58 0.06 -8.26
N ASP A 269 4.43 1.32 -8.66
CA ASP A 269 5.29 1.96 -9.67
C ASP A 269 6.13 3.14 -9.13
N ALA A 270 6.09 3.36 -7.81
CA ALA A 270 6.87 4.41 -7.18
C ALA A 270 8.34 3.98 -7.05
N PRO A 271 9.33 4.85 -7.33
CA PRO A 271 10.69 4.67 -6.84
C PRO A 271 10.66 4.48 -5.32
N ASP A 272 11.48 3.57 -4.80
CA ASP A 272 11.57 3.06 -3.41
C ASP A 272 11.56 4.12 -2.26
N ASP A 273 11.59 5.42 -2.56
CA ASP A 273 11.77 6.53 -1.60
C ASP A 273 10.56 7.49 -1.46
N THR A 274 9.39 7.18 -2.05
CA THR A 274 8.24 8.11 -1.98
C THR A 274 7.34 7.84 -0.77
N LEU A 275 7.61 8.58 0.32
CA LEU A 275 6.71 8.72 1.47
C LEU A 275 5.26 8.98 1.01
N HIS A 276 4.33 8.15 1.48
CA HIS A 276 2.91 8.37 1.26
C HIS A 276 2.42 9.55 2.11
N PRO A 277 1.66 10.51 1.54
CA PRO A 277 1.25 11.68 2.28
C PRO A 277 0.32 11.31 3.43
N THR A 278 0.53 11.91 4.60
CA THR A 278 -0.37 11.90 5.75
C THR A 278 -1.69 12.64 5.45
N VAL A 279 -2.70 12.49 6.32
CA VAL A 279 -3.96 13.28 6.19
C VAL A 279 -3.63 14.77 6.23
N LEU A 280 -2.74 15.16 7.13
CA LEU A 280 -2.30 16.55 7.27
C LEU A 280 -1.64 17.07 5.98
N GLU A 281 -0.77 16.29 5.34
CA GLU A 281 -0.14 16.67 4.08
C GLU A 281 -1.12 16.75 2.91
N HIS A 282 -2.12 15.87 2.87
CA HIS A 282 -3.22 15.93 1.91
C HIS A 282 -4.06 17.20 2.09
N GLU A 283 -4.50 17.47 3.31
CA GLU A 283 -5.25 18.66 3.68
C GLU A 283 -4.47 19.93 3.36
N GLN A 284 -3.18 19.95 3.70
CA GLN A 284 -2.29 21.07 3.44
C GLN A 284 -2.06 21.26 1.94
N TYR A 285 -1.87 20.17 1.18
CA TYR A 285 -1.77 20.24 -0.28
C TYR A 285 -3.01 20.88 -0.91
N ILE A 286 -4.20 20.52 -0.43
CA ILE A 286 -5.46 21.11 -0.93
C ILE A 286 -5.52 22.60 -0.59
N ARG A 287 -5.24 22.98 0.67
CA ARG A 287 -5.18 24.40 1.09
C ARG A 287 -4.22 25.19 0.22
N ASP A 288 -2.99 24.70 0.08
CA ASP A 288 -1.94 25.30 -0.74
C ASP A 288 -2.38 25.50 -2.19
N ASN A 289 -3.00 24.49 -2.81
CA ASN A 289 -3.43 24.58 -4.21
C ASN A 289 -4.59 25.54 -4.40
N ILE A 290 -5.53 25.58 -3.46
CA ILE A 290 -6.62 26.56 -3.49
C ILE A 290 -6.03 27.97 -3.35
N HIS A 291 -5.15 28.20 -2.38
CA HIS A 291 -4.56 29.51 -2.09
C HIS A 291 -3.58 30.01 -3.16
N ARG A 292 -2.73 29.16 -3.73
CA ARG A 292 -1.77 29.53 -4.80
C ARG A 292 -2.47 30.10 -6.03
N GLN A 293 -3.68 29.63 -6.34
CA GLN A 293 -4.49 30.13 -7.46
C GLN A 293 -5.10 31.54 -7.21
N PHE A 294 -4.89 32.16 -6.04
CA PHE A 294 -5.45 33.47 -5.67
C PHE A 294 -4.44 34.63 -5.64
N SER A 295 -3.15 34.41 -5.93
CA SER A 295 -2.12 35.47 -5.83
C SER A 295 -2.31 36.68 -6.77
N GLN A 296 -3.38 36.72 -7.58
CA GLN A 296 -3.66 37.81 -8.53
C GLN A 296 -5.00 38.55 -8.33
N ALA A 297 -5.85 38.25 -7.33
CA ALA A 297 -7.12 38.99 -7.16
C ALA A 297 -7.61 39.12 -5.70
N LYS A 298 -8.16 40.29 -5.35
CA LYS A 298 -8.82 40.69 -4.08
C LYS A 298 -10.10 39.87 -3.71
N ALA A 299 -10.22 38.62 -4.17
CA ALA A 299 -11.37 37.79 -3.86
C ALA A 299 -11.25 37.19 -2.44
N PRO A 300 -12.35 37.05 -1.68
CA PRO A 300 -12.34 36.39 -0.38
C PRO A 300 -11.79 34.97 -0.47
N ILE A 301 -10.88 34.64 0.45
CA ILE A 301 -10.22 33.33 0.58
C ILE A 301 -11.29 32.25 0.77
N GLN A 302 -11.12 31.14 0.06
CA GLN A 302 -11.86 29.89 0.27
C GLN A 302 -10.95 28.98 1.09
N ASP A 303 -11.36 28.63 2.30
CA ASP A 303 -10.63 27.75 3.20
C ASP A 303 -11.39 26.44 3.34
N PRO A 304 -10.85 25.31 2.85
CA PRO A 304 -11.45 24.02 3.12
C PRO A 304 -11.38 23.72 4.62
N GLU A 305 -12.36 22.99 5.11
CA GLU A 305 -12.43 22.55 6.50
C GLU A 305 -12.45 21.03 6.57
N TYR A 306 -11.82 20.48 7.61
CA TYR A 306 -11.69 19.04 7.81
C TYR A 306 -12.03 18.69 9.26
N TYR A 307 -12.67 17.54 9.43
CA TYR A 307 -12.95 16.96 10.73
C TYR A 307 -12.50 15.50 10.72
N VAL A 308 -11.65 15.15 11.70
CA VAL A 308 -11.17 13.78 11.91
C VAL A 308 -11.39 13.44 13.38
N SER A 309 -12.20 12.42 13.64
CA SER A 309 -12.56 12.01 15.00
C SER A 309 -11.45 11.27 15.76
N ASN A 310 -10.46 10.68 15.07
CA ASN A 310 -9.32 9.93 15.61
C ASN A 310 -8.08 10.14 14.71
N PRO A 311 -6.82 9.97 15.19
CA PRO A 311 -5.66 9.96 14.32
C PRO A 311 -5.77 8.76 13.35
N ILE A 312 -6.10 9.05 12.10
CA ILE A 312 -6.25 8.09 10.99
C ILE A 312 -5.24 8.54 9.92
N THR A 313 -4.55 7.62 9.26
CA THR A 313 -3.64 7.97 8.16
C THR A 313 -4.43 8.15 6.85
N LEU A 314 -3.92 8.96 5.91
CA LEU A 314 -4.59 9.16 4.62
C LEU A 314 -4.64 7.85 3.84
N GLN A 315 -3.60 7.04 4.00
CA GLN A 315 -3.57 5.68 3.50
C GLN A 315 -4.75 4.87 4.03
N GLU A 316 -5.07 4.90 5.33
CA GLU A 316 -6.26 4.21 5.84
C GLU A 316 -7.56 4.75 5.22
N ILE A 317 -7.72 6.07 5.06
CA ILE A 317 -8.90 6.67 4.43
C ILE A 317 -9.02 6.19 2.97
N VAL A 318 -7.92 6.22 2.23
CA VAL A 318 -7.87 5.87 0.81
C VAL A 318 -7.95 4.37 0.60
N GLU A 319 -7.40 3.56 1.51
CA GLU A 319 -7.58 2.11 1.53
C GLU A 319 -9.03 1.73 1.81
N ASP A 320 -9.67 2.41 2.75
CA ASP A 320 -11.10 2.25 3.05
C ASP A 320 -11.97 2.66 1.85
N MET A 321 -11.50 3.63 1.05
CA MET A 321 -12.18 4.13 -0.16
C MET A 321 -11.93 3.31 -1.44
N ILE A 322 -10.75 2.73 -1.62
CA ILE A 322 -10.29 2.15 -2.90
C ILE A 322 -9.87 0.69 -2.76
N VAL A 323 -9.22 0.34 -1.66
CA VAL A 323 -8.53 -0.94 -1.49
C VAL A 323 -9.45 -2.03 -0.93
N ARG A 324 -10.41 -1.67 -0.07
CA ARG A 324 -11.36 -2.64 0.50
C ARG A 324 -12.37 -3.21 -0.50
N ASP A 325 -12.71 -2.48 -1.55
CA ASP A 325 -13.53 -2.98 -2.67
C ASP A 325 -12.70 -3.80 -3.67
N LYS A 326 -11.41 -3.45 -3.79
CA LYS A 326 -10.38 -4.23 -4.49
C LYS A 326 -9.80 -5.25 -3.52
N VAL A 327 -10.59 -6.25 -3.13
CA VAL A 327 -10.06 -7.44 -2.42
C VAL A 327 -9.24 -8.28 -3.41
N ASP A 328 -8.13 -7.70 -3.84
CA ASP A 328 -6.86 -8.20 -4.37
C ASP A 328 -5.96 -6.96 -4.51
N VAL A 329 -5.56 -6.35 -3.39
CA VAL A 329 -4.20 -5.80 -3.33
C VAL A 329 -3.33 -6.96 -3.74
N LEU A 330 -2.74 -6.88 -4.93
CA LEU A 330 -1.65 -7.75 -5.30
C LEU A 330 -0.49 -7.39 -4.38
N TYR A 331 -0.53 -7.85 -3.12
CA TYR A 331 0.69 -8.23 -2.41
C TYR A 331 1.25 -9.47 -3.10
N ASP A 332 1.40 -9.43 -4.42
CA ASP A 332 2.29 -10.37 -5.04
C ASP A 332 3.66 -9.97 -4.48
N ARG A 333 4.21 -10.81 -3.62
CA ARG A 333 5.58 -10.70 -3.14
C ARG A 333 6.51 -10.40 -4.32
N GLU A 334 6.23 -10.93 -5.51
CA GLU A 334 7.05 -10.66 -6.69
C GLU A 334 6.75 -9.31 -7.38
N LEU A 335 5.62 -8.64 -7.14
CA LEU A 335 5.37 -7.28 -7.64
C LEU A 335 5.85 -6.19 -6.66
N THR A 336 5.75 -6.47 -5.37
CA THR A 336 5.89 -5.47 -4.29
C THR A 336 7.20 -5.60 -3.53
N ALA A 337 7.82 -6.79 -3.47
CA ALA A 337 9.12 -6.91 -2.82
C ALA A 337 10.16 -6.22 -3.68
N ARG A 338 11.10 -5.54 -3.04
CA ARG A 338 12.19 -4.81 -3.68
C ARG A 338 12.89 -5.63 -4.77
N ARG A 339 13.06 -6.92 -4.53
CA ARG A 339 13.76 -7.84 -5.42
C ARG A 339 12.85 -8.75 -6.26
N ARG A 340 11.53 -8.52 -6.28
CA ARG A 340 10.58 -9.19 -7.19
C ARG A 340 10.78 -10.72 -7.36
N ARG A 341 11.18 -11.41 -6.29
CA ARG A 341 11.54 -12.84 -6.27
C ARG A 341 11.38 -13.44 -4.86
N ILE A 342 11.50 -14.76 -4.77
CA ILE A 342 11.56 -15.49 -3.50
C ILE A 342 12.93 -15.30 -2.86
N GLU A 343 12.98 -14.64 -1.69
CA GLU A 343 14.24 -14.46 -0.94
C GLU A 343 14.56 -15.67 -0.04
N TRP A 344 13.55 -16.37 0.49
CA TRP A 344 13.68 -17.59 1.31
C TRP A 344 14.38 -18.72 0.54
N PRO A 345 15.63 -19.09 0.89
CA PRO A 345 16.37 -20.12 0.17
C PRO A 345 15.67 -21.48 0.13
N SER A 346 15.10 -21.93 1.24
CA SER A 346 14.38 -23.21 1.39
C SER A 346 13.12 -23.31 0.52
N GLU A 347 12.49 -22.18 0.18
CA GLU A 347 11.31 -22.15 -0.69
C GLU A 347 11.67 -22.08 -2.19
N SER A 348 12.95 -21.93 -2.53
CA SER A 348 13.40 -21.79 -3.92
C SER A 348 14.29 -22.95 -4.35
N GLU A 349 13.70 -23.93 -5.03
CA GLU A 349 14.44 -25.06 -5.61
C GLU A 349 15.60 -24.61 -6.50
N ARG A 350 15.41 -23.50 -7.23
CA ARG A 350 16.47 -22.90 -8.05
C ARG A 350 17.66 -22.42 -7.21
N LEU A 351 17.42 -21.77 -6.07
CA LEU A 351 18.51 -21.32 -5.19
C LEU A 351 19.20 -22.50 -4.52
N LEU A 352 18.43 -23.47 -4.01
CA LEU A 352 18.99 -24.70 -3.44
C LEU A 352 19.86 -25.45 -4.47
N ASN A 353 19.44 -25.48 -5.74
CA ASN A 353 20.24 -26.06 -6.80
C ASN A 353 21.50 -25.25 -7.11
N VAL A 354 21.50 -23.92 -6.95
CA VAL A 354 22.72 -23.11 -7.04
C VAL A 354 23.67 -23.52 -5.92
N PHE A 355 23.22 -23.51 -4.65
CA PHE A 355 24.05 -23.91 -3.52
C PHE A 355 24.62 -25.34 -3.65
N LYS A 356 23.84 -26.30 -4.16
CA LYS A 356 24.31 -27.67 -4.42
C LYS A 356 25.33 -27.77 -5.55
N LYS A 357 25.25 -26.88 -6.55
CA LYS A 357 26.20 -26.81 -7.68
C LYS A 357 27.44 -25.98 -7.36
N SER A 358 27.35 -25.05 -6.42
CA SER A 358 28.44 -24.19 -5.95
C SER A 358 29.59 -24.96 -5.29
N THR A 359 29.59 -26.30 -5.28
CA THR A 359 30.79 -27.07 -4.95
C THR A 359 31.96 -26.70 -5.90
N PRO A 360 33.15 -26.34 -5.38
CA PRO A 360 34.34 -25.94 -6.14
C PRO A 360 34.81 -26.94 -7.22
N ALA A 361 34.27 -28.16 -7.23
CA ALA A 361 34.62 -29.24 -8.12
C ALA A 361 34.29 -28.98 -9.61
N THR A 362 33.41 -28.03 -9.96
CA THR A 362 32.94 -27.86 -11.35
C THR A 362 33.62 -26.73 -12.13
N SER A 363 34.26 -25.76 -11.47
CA SER A 363 35.08 -24.72 -12.13
C SER A 363 35.89 -23.92 -11.10
N ARG A 364 37.21 -23.85 -11.24
CA ARG A 364 38.07 -23.04 -10.34
C ARG A 364 37.75 -21.54 -10.48
N PRO A 365 37.64 -20.78 -9.37
CA PRO A 365 37.46 -19.34 -9.42
C PRO A 365 38.68 -18.66 -10.03
N SER A 366 38.47 -17.50 -10.66
CA SER A 366 39.60 -16.67 -11.10
C SER A 366 40.36 -16.11 -9.88
N ASN A 367 41.68 -15.86 -10.01
CA ASN A 367 42.46 -15.23 -8.94
C ASN A 367 41.87 -13.87 -8.50
N ALA A 368 41.28 -13.12 -9.44
CA ALA A 368 40.62 -11.86 -9.14
C ALA A 368 39.34 -12.07 -8.31
N SER A 369 38.48 -13.02 -8.71
CA SER A 369 37.26 -13.38 -7.98
C SER A 369 37.57 -13.90 -6.57
N LYS A 370 38.62 -14.72 -6.44
CA LYS A 370 39.10 -15.23 -5.15
C LYS A 370 39.61 -14.09 -4.25
N GLY A 371 40.39 -13.16 -4.80
CA GLY A 371 40.85 -11.98 -4.05
C GLY A 371 39.70 -11.11 -3.54
N LEU A 372 38.66 -10.90 -4.37
CA LEU A 372 37.45 -10.17 -3.96
C LEU A 372 36.67 -10.89 -2.86
N ALA A 373 36.53 -12.21 -2.97
CA ALA A 373 35.89 -13.04 -1.96
C ALA A 373 36.58 -12.97 -0.61
N MET A 374 37.90 -13.16 -0.58
CA MET A 374 38.68 -13.07 0.65
C MET A 374 38.58 -11.67 1.28
N SER A 375 38.69 -10.62 0.47
CA SER A 375 38.55 -9.24 0.96
C SER A 375 37.17 -8.97 1.56
N LEU A 376 36.10 -9.52 0.98
CA LEU A 376 34.75 -9.40 1.53
C LEU A 376 34.62 -10.17 2.85
N ILE A 377 35.12 -11.40 2.92
CA ILE A 377 35.10 -12.23 4.14
C ILE A 377 35.86 -11.53 5.27
N GLU A 378 37.08 -11.04 5.00
CA GLU A 378 37.88 -10.28 5.97
C GLU A 378 37.14 -9.02 6.45
N GLN A 379 36.46 -8.31 5.54
CA GLN A 379 35.64 -7.15 5.89
C GLN A 379 34.48 -7.53 6.83
N GLU A 380 33.77 -8.62 6.57
CA GLU A 380 32.67 -9.07 7.43
C GLU A 380 33.16 -9.58 8.80
N ILE A 381 34.29 -10.30 8.84
CA ILE A 381 34.91 -10.74 10.09
C ILE A 381 35.34 -9.56 10.94
N SER A 382 35.87 -8.49 10.32
CA SER A 382 36.32 -7.31 11.06
C SER A 382 35.20 -6.59 11.82
N LYS A 383 33.94 -6.87 11.49
CA LYS A 383 32.76 -6.32 12.17
C LYS A 383 32.32 -7.16 13.37
N CYS A 384 32.77 -8.41 13.46
CA CYS A 384 32.38 -9.35 14.50
C CYS A 384 33.08 -9.04 15.82
N ASP A 385 32.40 -9.32 16.93
CA ASP A 385 33.02 -9.28 18.25
C ASP A 385 33.74 -10.61 18.52
N ALA A 386 35.08 -10.59 18.47
CA ALA A 386 35.91 -11.77 18.70
C ALA A 386 35.88 -12.28 20.15
N ASP A 387 35.52 -11.42 21.12
CA ASP A 387 35.50 -11.74 22.55
C ASP A 387 34.11 -12.23 23.01
N ALA A 388 33.04 -11.80 22.33
CA ALA A 388 31.65 -12.18 22.61
C ALA A 388 31.07 -13.26 21.66
N GLY A 389 31.88 -13.77 20.72
CA GLY A 389 31.47 -14.52 19.52
C GLY A 389 30.29 -15.48 19.69
N LEU A 390 29.37 -15.47 18.72
CA LEU A 390 28.26 -16.43 18.69
C LEU A 390 28.78 -17.85 18.46
N PRO A 391 28.22 -18.87 19.16
CA PRO A 391 28.53 -20.27 18.90
C PRO A 391 28.37 -20.69 17.44
N CYS A 392 27.45 -20.05 16.70
CA CYS A 392 27.15 -20.33 15.29
C CYS A 392 28.18 -19.78 14.28
N ASP A 393 29.20 -19.04 14.74
CA ASP A 393 30.29 -18.52 13.91
C ASP A 393 31.62 -19.23 14.15
N VAL A 394 31.67 -20.18 15.10
CA VAL A 394 32.92 -20.88 15.44
C VAL A 394 33.46 -21.61 14.21
N GLY A 395 32.62 -22.36 13.49
CA GLY A 395 33.03 -22.99 12.24
C GLY A 395 33.40 -21.97 11.15
N ILE A 396 32.79 -20.78 11.13
CA ILE A 396 33.18 -19.73 10.17
C ILE A 396 34.61 -19.27 10.46
N PHE A 397 34.96 -18.99 11.71
CA PHE A 397 36.30 -18.52 12.08
C PHE A 397 37.39 -19.56 11.82
N ASP A 398 37.09 -20.85 11.96
CA ASP A 398 38.03 -21.94 11.66
C ASP A 398 38.43 -21.98 10.16
N HIS A 399 37.52 -21.58 9.27
CA HIS A 399 37.72 -21.64 7.81
C HIS A 399 38.00 -20.27 7.16
N ALA A 400 37.60 -19.18 7.82
CA ALA A 400 37.67 -17.80 7.35
C ALA A 400 39.07 -17.34 6.89
N PHE A 401 40.11 -17.80 7.57
CA PHE A 401 41.50 -17.41 7.29
C PHE A 401 42.21 -18.40 6.35
N SER A 402 41.50 -19.45 5.92
CA SER A 402 42.03 -20.41 4.97
C SER A 402 42.24 -19.75 3.60
N LYS A 403 43.33 -20.14 2.94
CA LYS A 403 43.59 -19.79 1.53
C LYS A 403 43.08 -20.86 0.58
N ASP A 404 42.54 -21.95 1.13
CA ASP A 404 41.94 -23.03 0.36
C ASP A 404 40.68 -22.54 -0.35
N GLU A 405 40.50 -22.95 -1.61
CA GLU A 405 39.37 -22.50 -2.43
C GLU A 405 38.05 -23.07 -1.93
N ASP A 406 38.08 -24.26 -1.32
CA ASP A 406 36.88 -24.91 -0.82
C ASP A 406 36.42 -24.24 0.47
N ASP A 407 37.36 -23.89 1.35
CA ASP A 407 37.06 -23.17 2.60
C ASP A 407 36.50 -21.76 2.32
N VAL A 408 37.13 -21.00 1.41
CA VAL A 408 36.62 -19.68 1.00
C VAL A 408 35.22 -19.82 0.39
N GLY A 409 34.99 -20.85 -0.42
CA GLY A 409 33.68 -21.13 -1.00
C GLY A 409 32.61 -21.39 0.06
N ARG A 410 32.88 -22.24 1.05
CA ARG A 410 31.93 -22.56 2.13
C ARG A 410 31.59 -21.35 2.99
N VAL A 411 32.57 -20.50 3.29
CA VAL A 411 32.33 -19.27 4.05
C VAL A 411 31.47 -18.28 3.24
N LEU A 412 31.68 -18.18 1.93
CA LEU A 412 30.83 -17.36 1.04
C LEU A 412 29.40 -17.89 0.93
N ASP A 413 29.21 -19.20 0.82
CA ASP A 413 27.88 -19.83 0.79
C ASP A 413 27.08 -19.47 2.05
N ALA A 414 27.69 -19.63 3.23
CA ALA A 414 27.09 -19.25 4.50
C ALA A 414 26.76 -17.74 4.55
N LEU A 415 27.69 -16.87 4.14
CA LEU A 415 27.48 -15.42 4.10
C LEU A 415 26.30 -15.04 3.18
N TYR A 416 26.25 -15.62 1.98
CA TYR A 416 25.18 -15.33 1.03
C TYR A 416 23.82 -15.85 1.50
N TYR A 417 23.77 -17.06 2.05
CA TYR A 417 22.54 -17.61 2.64
C TYR A 417 21.97 -16.69 3.73
N ARG A 418 22.80 -16.30 4.70
CA ARG A 418 22.40 -15.39 5.79
C ARG A 418 21.89 -14.06 5.26
N ALA A 419 22.56 -13.52 4.24
CA ALA A 419 22.17 -12.24 3.65
C ALA A 419 20.79 -12.33 2.94
N ARG A 420 20.43 -13.47 2.36
CA ARG A 420 19.13 -13.74 1.74
C ARG A 420 18.00 -13.79 2.75
N VAL A 421 18.19 -14.52 3.85
CA VAL A 421 17.21 -14.59 4.95
C VAL A 421 16.95 -13.20 5.53
N GLN A 422 18.01 -12.44 5.81
CA GLN A 422 17.90 -11.06 6.27
C GLN A 422 17.19 -10.15 5.24
N SER A 423 17.42 -10.34 3.93
CA SER A 423 16.69 -9.56 2.92
C SER A 423 15.19 -9.86 2.92
N ALA A 424 14.78 -11.11 3.14
CA ALA A 424 13.38 -11.47 3.24
C ALA A 424 12.71 -10.80 4.46
N ILE A 425 13.42 -10.78 5.59
CA ILE A 425 12.98 -10.12 6.82
C ILE A 425 12.90 -8.60 6.65
N TRP A 426 13.89 -8.00 5.99
CA TRP A 426 13.90 -6.56 5.69
C TRP A 426 12.70 -6.14 4.85
N ASP A 427 12.36 -6.92 3.83
CA ASP A 427 11.21 -6.66 2.97
C ASP A 427 9.88 -6.69 3.77
N VAL A 428 9.78 -7.52 4.81
CA VAL A 428 8.64 -7.50 5.74
C VAL A 428 8.64 -6.24 6.61
N PHE A 429 9.79 -5.85 7.17
CA PHE A 429 9.91 -4.62 7.96
C PHE A 429 9.46 -3.40 7.16
N MET A 430 9.96 -3.24 5.93
CA MET A 430 9.59 -2.12 5.06
C MET A 430 8.09 -2.11 4.76
N MET A 431 7.51 -3.28 4.49
CA MET A 431 6.06 -3.39 4.29
C MET A 431 5.28 -2.94 5.54
N LEU A 432 5.74 -3.31 6.73
CA LEU A 432 5.10 -2.90 7.99
C LEU A 432 5.28 -1.40 8.28
N GLU A 433 6.43 -0.82 7.94
CA GLU A 433 6.71 0.61 8.04
C GLU A 433 5.83 1.42 7.09
N GLN A 434 5.76 1.04 5.82
CA GLN A 434 4.90 1.64 4.80
C GLN A 434 3.41 1.58 5.16
N ARG A 435 3.03 0.69 6.09
CA ARG A 435 1.66 0.51 6.57
C ARG A 435 1.40 1.24 7.88
N GLY A 436 2.40 1.92 8.43
CA GLY A 436 2.33 2.63 9.71
C GLY A 436 2.28 1.72 10.93
N PHE A 437 2.59 0.42 10.79
CA PHE A 437 2.73 -0.48 11.94
C PHE A 437 4.07 -0.29 12.66
N LEU A 438 5.11 0.09 11.90
CA LEU A 438 6.45 0.38 12.41
C LEU A 438 6.88 1.76 11.91
N THR A 439 7.94 2.29 12.51
CA THR A 439 8.58 3.53 12.06
C THR A 439 10.08 3.31 11.91
N LEU A 440 10.76 4.15 11.13
CA LEU A 440 12.22 4.08 11.05
C LEU A 440 12.90 4.43 12.40
N ASP A 441 12.20 5.12 13.30
CA ASP A 441 12.72 5.43 14.64
C ASP A 441 13.03 4.17 15.47
N ASN A 442 12.39 3.04 15.16
CA ASN A 442 12.67 1.73 15.75
C ASN A 442 14.13 1.29 15.56
N LEU A 443 14.80 1.80 14.51
CA LEU A 443 16.18 1.48 14.14
C LEU A 443 17.23 2.33 14.88
N ARG A 444 16.83 3.42 15.56
CA ARG A 444 17.77 4.37 16.18
C ARG A 444 18.62 3.73 17.27
N LYS A 445 18.00 2.91 18.12
CA LYS A 445 18.69 2.26 19.25
C LYS A 445 19.34 0.95 18.79
N PRO A 446 20.57 0.63 19.23
CA PRO A 446 21.22 -0.62 18.89
C PRO A 446 20.44 -1.82 19.45
N VAL A 447 20.54 -2.97 18.80
CA VAL A 447 19.88 -4.21 19.24
C VAL A 447 20.92 -5.12 19.87
N SER A 448 20.64 -5.64 21.05
CA SER A 448 21.42 -6.70 21.67
C SER A 448 21.07 -8.03 21.03
N LEU A 449 21.86 -8.42 20.03
CA LEU A 449 21.66 -9.66 19.26
C LEU A 449 21.87 -10.92 20.12
N PHE A 450 22.61 -10.81 21.22
CA PHE A 450 22.98 -11.92 22.11
C PHE A 450 22.00 -12.20 23.25
N THR A 451 21.09 -11.25 23.52
CA THR A 451 20.11 -11.39 24.60
C THR A 451 18.74 -11.58 24.01
N THR A 452 17.88 -12.35 24.67
CA THR A 452 16.48 -12.46 24.29
C THR A 452 15.61 -12.11 25.49
N SER A 453 14.52 -11.41 25.25
CA SER A 453 13.50 -11.13 26.25
C SER A 453 12.33 -12.08 26.06
N ASP A 454 11.51 -12.25 27.11
CA ASP A 454 10.26 -13.00 26.98
C ASP A 454 9.39 -12.41 25.84
N THR A 455 9.41 -11.08 25.65
CA THR A 455 8.71 -10.40 24.55
C THR A 455 9.18 -10.84 23.18
N CYS A 456 10.47 -10.76 22.94
CA CYS A 456 11.02 -11.18 21.64
C CYS A 456 10.87 -12.69 21.43
N VAL A 457 10.99 -13.53 22.47
CA VAL A 457 10.76 -14.98 22.35
C VAL A 457 9.33 -15.26 21.88
N ARG A 458 8.32 -14.63 22.48
CA ARG A 458 6.92 -14.87 22.08
C ARG A 458 6.62 -14.34 20.67
N LEU A 459 7.17 -13.19 20.29
CA LEU A 459 7.02 -12.65 18.93
C LEU A 459 7.76 -13.52 17.90
N ASN A 460 8.95 -13.99 18.23
CA ASN A 460 9.73 -14.90 17.40
C ASN A 460 8.97 -16.22 17.15
N LEU A 461 8.43 -16.84 18.21
CA LEU A 461 7.61 -18.06 18.09
C LEU A 461 6.37 -17.82 17.23
N LEU A 462 5.71 -16.68 17.41
CA LEU A 462 4.58 -16.29 16.57
C LEU A 462 4.97 -16.14 15.10
N LEU A 463 6.03 -15.39 14.78
CA LEU A 463 6.53 -15.22 13.42
C LEU A 463 6.95 -16.59 12.82
N SER A 464 7.39 -17.51 13.65
CA SER A 464 7.78 -18.87 13.24
C SER A 464 6.60 -19.78 12.87
N THR A 465 5.36 -19.32 13.05
CA THR A 465 4.17 -19.99 12.50
C THR A 465 4.07 -19.79 10.99
N PHE A 466 4.76 -18.81 10.40
CA PHE A 466 4.80 -18.64 8.95
C PHE A 466 5.73 -19.66 8.28
N ARG A 467 5.25 -20.24 7.18
CA ARG A 467 5.93 -21.31 6.45
C ARG A 467 7.35 -20.96 6.02
N GLY A 468 7.62 -19.73 5.59
CA GLY A 468 8.96 -19.31 5.16
C GLY A 468 9.98 -19.45 6.28
N ILE A 469 9.67 -18.90 7.46
CA ILE A 469 10.55 -19.01 8.65
C ILE A 469 10.64 -20.46 9.11
N ARG A 470 9.50 -21.18 9.17
CA ARG A 470 9.47 -22.57 9.62
C ARG A 470 10.28 -23.48 8.69
N ALA A 471 10.21 -23.27 7.38
CA ALA A 471 10.96 -24.04 6.39
C ALA A 471 12.46 -23.76 6.49
N GLU A 472 12.88 -22.50 6.68
CA GLU A 472 14.30 -22.20 6.93
C GLU A 472 14.79 -22.85 8.23
N ARG A 473 14.00 -22.78 9.31
CA ARG A 473 14.39 -23.44 10.57
C ARG A 473 14.45 -24.95 10.43
N ALA A 474 13.52 -25.56 9.71
CA ALA A 474 13.56 -27.00 9.44
C ALA A 474 14.80 -27.36 8.62
N PHE A 475 15.14 -26.52 7.64
CA PHE A 475 16.36 -26.66 6.84
C PHE A 475 17.62 -26.56 7.71
N GLU A 476 17.77 -25.53 8.54
CA GLU A 476 18.89 -25.35 9.47
C GLU A 476 19.04 -26.49 10.51
N ASN A 477 17.94 -27.18 10.83
CA ASN A 477 17.92 -28.30 11.78
C ASN A 477 18.15 -29.68 11.13
N ASP A 478 18.26 -29.75 9.80
CA ASP A 478 18.47 -31.00 9.06
C ASP A 478 19.90 -31.05 8.50
N PRO A 479 20.84 -31.70 9.21
CA PRO A 479 22.23 -31.80 8.77
C PRO A 479 22.39 -32.51 7.42
N GLU A 480 21.43 -33.35 7.01
CA GLU A 480 21.45 -34.05 5.72
C GLU A 480 20.97 -33.15 4.58
N ALA A 481 20.21 -32.10 4.88
CA ALA A 481 19.74 -31.11 3.90
C ALA A 481 20.81 -30.08 3.53
N HIS A 482 21.80 -29.86 4.41
CA HIS A 482 22.86 -28.87 4.21
C HIS A 482 23.84 -29.26 3.09
N PRO A 483 24.08 -28.37 2.12
CA PRO A 483 25.14 -28.56 1.14
C PRO A 483 26.55 -28.63 1.75
N HIS A 484 26.79 -28.05 2.94
CA HIS A 484 28.08 -28.09 3.64
C HIS A 484 27.96 -27.88 5.16
N SER A 485 29.01 -28.23 5.91
CA SER A 485 29.05 -28.20 7.38
C SER A 485 29.02 -26.80 8.02
N LEU A 486 29.39 -25.73 7.30
CA LEU A 486 29.35 -24.35 7.81
C LEU A 486 27.97 -23.69 7.81
N TRP A 487 26.94 -24.45 7.41
CA TRP A 487 25.54 -24.06 7.57
C TRP A 487 25.14 -24.40 9.01
N GLU A 488 25.59 -23.57 9.94
CA GLU A 488 25.33 -23.80 11.36
C GLU A 488 23.94 -23.34 11.78
N TYR A 489 23.47 -23.97 12.85
CA TYR A 489 22.19 -23.74 13.52
C TYR A 489 22.07 -22.28 13.98
N GLN A 490 20.86 -21.72 13.88
CA GLN A 490 20.39 -20.44 14.44
C GLN A 490 20.44 -19.20 13.55
N SER A 491 21.09 -19.17 12.38
CA SER A 491 21.21 -17.90 11.62
C SER A 491 19.88 -17.22 11.24
N THR A 492 18.83 -18.00 11.06
CA THR A 492 17.45 -17.54 10.85
C THR A 492 16.84 -16.99 12.13
N TYR A 493 17.22 -17.53 13.29
CA TYR A 493 16.76 -17.11 14.60
C TYR A 493 17.10 -15.65 14.86
N GLU A 494 18.34 -15.19 14.66
CA GLU A 494 18.72 -13.82 14.99
C GLU A 494 18.07 -12.79 14.03
N ALA A 495 17.90 -13.13 12.75
CA ALA A 495 17.19 -12.28 11.80
C ALA A 495 15.70 -12.11 12.20
N VAL A 496 15.05 -13.20 12.63
CA VAL A 496 13.66 -13.15 13.13
C VAL A 496 13.59 -12.38 14.46
N ASP A 497 14.59 -12.55 15.32
CA ASP A 497 14.71 -11.85 16.60
C ASP A 497 14.89 -10.33 16.43
N TRP A 498 15.62 -9.91 15.40
CA TRP A 498 15.71 -8.51 15.01
C TRP A 498 14.32 -7.95 14.66
N LEU A 499 13.55 -8.65 13.82
CA LEU A 499 12.20 -8.20 13.46
C LEU A 499 11.25 -8.21 14.67
N ALA A 500 11.32 -9.25 15.51
CA ALA A 500 10.58 -9.31 16.76
C ALA A 500 10.89 -8.10 17.66
N THR A 501 12.16 -7.69 17.73
CA THR A 501 12.60 -6.50 18.47
C THR A 501 12.03 -5.22 17.86
N MET A 502 12.05 -5.09 16.52
CA MET A 502 11.43 -3.94 15.85
C MET A 502 9.93 -3.84 16.17
N ILE A 503 9.22 -4.96 16.14
CA ILE A 503 7.79 -5.04 16.48
C ILE A 503 7.55 -4.66 17.94
N ALA A 504 8.35 -5.19 18.87
CA ALA A 504 8.22 -4.90 20.30
C ALA A 504 8.45 -3.42 20.63
N ARG A 505 9.35 -2.74 19.90
CA ARG A 505 9.61 -1.30 20.03
C ARG A 505 8.50 -0.42 19.46
N GLY A 506 7.79 -0.90 18.42
CA GLY A 506 6.94 -0.07 17.55
C GLY A 506 5.51 0.15 18.02
N CYS A 507 5.08 -0.48 19.12
CA CYS A 507 3.72 -0.32 19.64
C CYS A 507 2.61 -0.64 18.61
N ALA A 508 2.78 -1.69 17.81
CA ALA A 508 1.80 -2.08 16.79
C ALA A 508 0.60 -2.85 17.37
N ASP A 509 -0.57 -2.71 16.74
CA ASP A 509 -1.66 -3.68 16.87
C ASP A 509 -1.20 -5.03 16.29
N ILE A 510 -0.68 -5.91 17.15
CA ILE A 510 -0.09 -7.20 16.79
C ILE A 510 -1.05 -8.05 15.95
N GLY A 511 -2.35 -8.01 16.22
CA GLY A 511 -3.35 -8.73 15.45
C GLY A 511 -3.37 -8.26 14.01
N ARG A 512 -3.55 -6.94 13.80
CA ARG A 512 -3.57 -6.34 12.46
C ARG A 512 -2.23 -6.45 11.74
N LEU A 513 -1.13 -6.35 12.47
CA LEU A 513 0.22 -6.54 11.96
C LEU A 513 0.37 -7.96 11.42
N PHE A 514 0.03 -8.98 12.21
CA PHE A 514 0.15 -10.39 11.80
C PHE A 514 -0.76 -10.71 10.62
N GLN A 515 -2.00 -10.20 10.63
CA GLN A 515 -2.91 -10.30 9.49
C GLN A 515 -2.32 -9.67 8.23
N THR A 516 -1.64 -8.53 8.36
CA THR A 516 -0.98 -7.86 7.24
C THR A 516 0.17 -8.71 6.71
N ILE A 517 1.01 -9.30 7.57
CA ILE A 517 2.05 -10.23 7.16
C ILE A 517 1.45 -11.43 6.41
N GLU A 518 0.37 -12.04 6.93
CA GLU A 518 -0.29 -13.18 6.29
C GLU A 518 -0.88 -12.81 4.92
N LEU A 519 -1.58 -11.67 4.83
CA LEU A 519 -2.13 -11.20 3.56
C LEU A 519 -1.03 -10.86 2.54
N SER A 520 0.14 -10.42 3.02
CA SER A 520 1.28 -10.06 2.20
C SER A 520 1.96 -11.28 1.56
N GLN A 521 1.92 -12.43 2.23
CA GLN A 521 2.64 -13.67 1.86
C GLN A 521 4.17 -13.51 1.75
N TYR A 522 4.75 -12.43 2.29
CA TYR A 522 6.21 -12.24 2.28
C TYR A 522 6.93 -13.36 3.05
N MET A 523 6.34 -13.81 4.16
CA MET A 523 6.81 -14.94 4.96
C MET A 523 6.16 -16.28 4.58
N GLY A 524 5.43 -16.34 3.46
CA GLY A 524 4.62 -17.51 3.10
C GLY A 524 3.29 -17.61 3.85
N THR A 525 2.66 -18.77 3.78
CA THR A 525 1.39 -19.07 4.46
C THR A 525 1.59 -19.40 5.93
N VAL A 526 0.62 -19.09 6.78
CA VAL A 526 0.61 -19.59 8.17
C VAL A 526 0.49 -21.12 8.17
N ASP A 527 1.18 -21.78 9.09
CA ASP A 527 1.02 -23.18 9.47
C ASP A 527 0.00 -23.23 10.62
N GLU A 528 -1.15 -23.86 10.39
CA GLU A 528 -2.28 -23.90 11.34
C GLU A 528 -1.93 -24.66 12.62
N GLU A 529 -1.21 -25.77 12.49
CA GLU A 529 -0.82 -26.60 13.63
C GLU A 529 0.21 -25.86 14.51
N ALA A 530 1.15 -25.15 13.86
CA ALA A 530 2.13 -24.32 14.56
C ALA A 530 1.47 -23.17 15.33
N LEU A 531 0.46 -22.54 14.70
CA LEU A 531 -0.31 -21.47 15.31
C LEU A 531 -1.15 -21.99 16.49
N GLU A 532 -1.84 -23.12 16.34
CA GLU A 532 -2.58 -23.75 17.45
C GLU A 532 -1.65 -24.05 18.64
N ALA A 533 -0.50 -24.67 18.39
CA ALA A 533 0.49 -24.96 19.44
C ALA A 533 0.99 -23.69 20.13
N TYR A 534 1.21 -22.61 19.39
CA TYR A 534 1.58 -21.32 19.95
C TYR A 534 0.47 -20.76 20.87
N LEU A 535 -0.79 -20.83 20.44
CA LEU A 535 -1.94 -20.31 21.16
C LEU A 535 -2.27 -21.11 22.42
N GLU A 536 -2.02 -22.42 22.41
CA GLU A 536 -2.10 -23.27 23.60
C GLU A 536 -1.06 -22.86 24.65
N GLN A 537 0.16 -22.56 24.21
CA GLN A 537 1.24 -22.14 25.09
C GLN A 537 1.10 -20.69 25.58
N TYR A 538 0.58 -19.81 24.73
CA TYR A 538 0.44 -18.37 24.99
C TYR A 538 -0.97 -17.88 24.63
N PRO A 539 -1.93 -17.97 25.57
CA PRO A 539 -3.29 -17.55 25.32
C PRO A 539 -3.38 -16.07 24.93
N ALA A 540 -4.31 -15.78 24.02
CA ALA A 540 -4.59 -14.47 23.43
C ALA A 540 -4.71 -13.25 24.37
N ARG A 541 -4.91 -13.44 25.68
CA ARG A 541 -5.05 -12.32 26.63
C ARG A 541 -3.72 -11.84 27.22
N THR A 542 -2.61 -12.39 26.73
CA THR A 542 -1.28 -12.21 27.33
C THR A 542 -0.35 -11.33 26.47
N PHE A 543 -0.91 -10.45 25.63
CA PHE A 543 -0.09 -9.57 24.79
C PHE A 543 0.67 -8.54 25.59
N MET A 544 1.86 -8.25 25.09
CA MET A 544 2.98 -7.74 25.87
C MET A 544 3.02 -6.23 25.78
N ALA A 545 3.36 -5.58 26.89
CA ALA A 545 3.60 -4.16 26.90
C ALA A 545 4.76 -3.85 25.96
N CYS A 546 4.55 -2.91 25.05
CA CYS A 546 5.59 -2.49 24.13
C CYS A 546 6.64 -1.68 24.89
N ASP A 547 7.90 -1.85 24.51
CA ASP A 547 9.03 -1.17 25.14
C ASP A 547 9.95 -0.61 24.05
N GLU A 548 10.00 0.71 23.95
CA GLU A 548 10.95 1.40 23.06
C GLU A 548 12.42 1.12 23.42
N ASN A 549 12.70 0.56 24.59
CA ASN A 549 14.02 0.12 25.05
C ASN A 549 14.19 -1.41 24.97
N GLU A 550 13.28 -2.11 24.30
CA GLU A 550 13.39 -3.55 24.12
C GLU A 550 14.73 -3.91 23.49
N ARG A 551 15.48 -4.79 24.18
CA ARG A 551 16.82 -5.29 23.82
C ARG A 551 17.80 -4.19 23.38
N VAL A 552 17.81 -3.02 24.01
CA VAL A 552 18.84 -2.02 23.73
C VAL A 552 20.21 -2.54 24.16
N ALA A 553 21.19 -2.48 23.27
CA ALA A 553 22.59 -2.78 23.58
C ALA A 553 23.37 -1.52 23.97
N ASP A 554 24.49 -1.70 24.67
CA ASP A 554 25.40 -0.59 24.99
C ASP A 554 26.16 -0.09 23.75
N THR A 555 26.37 -0.96 22.75
CA THR A 555 27.08 -0.64 21.50
C THR A 555 26.37 -1.19 20.27
N ALA A 556 26.51 -0.51 19.14
CA ALA A 556 26.04 -0.96 17.83
C ALA A 556 27.08 -1.86 17.13
N THR A 557 27.60 -2.86 17.83
CA THR A 557 28.50 -3.84 17.22
C THR A 557 27.69 -4.89 16.47
N ASN A 558 28.09 -5.23 15.24
CA ASN A 558 27.50 -6.35 14.50
C ASN A 558 27.97 -7.62 15.21
N GLY A 559 27.14 -8.15 16.11
CA GLY A 559 27.53 -9.21 17.02
C GLY A 559 27.92 -10.53 16.34
N TYR A 560 27.66 -10.70 15.04
CA TYR A 560 27.94 -11.95 14.32
C TYR A 560 28.13 -11.80 12.81
N PHE A 561 28.77 -12.80 12.20
CA PHE A 561 29.26 -12.79 10.83
C PHE A 561 28.13 -12.64 9.80
N GLY A 562 28.24 -11.60 8.96
CA GLY A 562 27.31 -11.35 7.86
C GLY A 562 25.98 -10.73 8.27
N PHE A 563 25.83 -10.25 9.51
CA PHE A 563 24.66 -9.47 9.90
C PHE A 563 24.72 -8.05 9.31
N TRP A 564 23.68 -7.65 8.57
CA TRP A 564 23.60 -6.37 7.89
C TRP A 564 22.28 -5.62 8.14
N LEU A 565 21.30 -6.24 8.81
CA LEU A 565 20.04 -5.56 9.14
C LEU A 565 20.30 -4.29 9.96
N PRO A 566 19.77 -3.11 9.55
CA PRO A 566 20.05 -1.85 10.22
C PRO A 566 19.64 -1.84 11.70
N HIS A 567 20.50 -1.30 12.57
CA HIS A 567 20.18 -0.95 13.95
C HIS A 567 21.22 0.02 14.51
N GLY A 568 20.87 0.74 15.57
CA GLY A 568 21.82 1.66 16.21
C GLY A 568 22.19 2.85 15.34
N LEU A 569 21.28 3.30 14.46
CA LEU A 569 21.51 4.41 13.52
C LEU A 569 21.69 5.76 14.23
N GLY A 570 21.43 5.80 15.54
CA GLY A 570 21.60 6.97 16.38
C GLY A 570 20.51 8.02 16.17
N ASP A 571 20.68 9.17 16.82
CA ASP A 571 19.77 10.29 16.67
C ASP A 571 20.18 11.17 15.48
N VAL A 572 19.97 10.63 14.27
CA VAL A 572 20.27 11.30 13.00
C VAL A 572 19.00 11.80 12.32
N ASN A 573 19.14 12.76 11.40
CA ASN A 573 18.02 13.20 10.58
C ASN A 573 17.62 12.11 9.56
N GLU A 574 16.42 12.25 8.97
CA GLU A 574 15.88 11.25 8.03
C GLU A 574 16.77 11.02 6.81
N ILE A 575 17.42 12.06 6.26
CA ILE A 575 18.29 11.93 5.09
C ILE A 575 19.49 11.04 5.41
N GLU A 576 20.12 11.27 6.56
CA GLU A 576 21.25 10.48 7.01
C GLU A 576 20.84 9.04 7.36
N MET A 577 19.65 8.86 7.96
CA MET A 577 19.07 7.55 8.21
C MET A 577 18.87 6.76 6.91
N SER A 578 18.30 7.39 5.88
CA SER A 578 18.13 6.79 4.56
C SER A 578 19.46 6.42 3.91
N HIS A 579 20.51 7.24 4.05
CA HIS A 579 21.85 6.89 3.57
C HIS A 579 22.43 5.65 4.27
N GLN A 580 22.26 5.54 5.58
CA GLN A 580 22.74 4.39 6.35
C GLN A 580 21.96 3.11 5.99
N ILE A 581 20.64 3.20 5.81
CA ILE A 581 19.82 2.09 5.30
C ILE A 581 20.28 1.67 3.90
N ALA A 582 20.49 2.63 3.00
CA ALA A 582 20.99 2.38 1.64
C ALA A 582 22.37 1.70 1.66
N ALA A 583 23.24 2.05 2.61
CA ALA A 583 24.53 1.41 2.79
C ALA A 583 24.39 -0.08 3.16
N GLY A 584 23.49 -0.43 4.08
CA GLY A 584 23.18 -1.84 4.40
C GLY A 584 22.65 -2.62 3.20
N LEU A 585 21.75 -2.02 2.41
CA LEU A 585 21.25 -2.64 1.18
C LEU A 585 22.34 -2.82 0.12
N SER A 586 23.28 -1.87 0.03
CA SER A 586 24.45 -1.95 -0.83
C SER A 586 25.39 -3.09 -0.43
N GLN A 587 25.55 -3.33 0.88
CA GLN A 587 26.33 -4.47 1.40
C GLN A 587 25.76 -5.80 0.89
N PHE A 588 24.44 -6.00 0.96
CA PHE A 588 23.83 -7.21 0.40
C PHE A 588 24.04 -7.35 -1.12
N ASN A 589 23.91 -6.25 -1.88
CA ASN A 589 24.22 -6.25 -3.32
C ASN A 589 25.68 -6.65 -3.59
N GLN A 590 26.62 -6.19 -2.76
CA GLN A 590 28.04 -6.54 -2.87
C GLN A 590 28.27 -8.04 -2.61
N ILE A 591 27.66 -8.59 -1.56
CA ILE A 591 27.74 -10.02 -1.22
C ILE A 591 27.26 -10.86 -2.42
N GLU A 592 26.09 -10.54 -2.97
CA GLU A 592 25.52 -11.28 -4.11
C GLU A 592 26.41 -11.22 -5.36
N ARG A 593 27.01 -10.06 -5.66
CA ARG A 593 27.93 -9.91 -6.80
C ARG A 593 29.19 -10.74 -6.63
N VAL A 594 29.82 -10.69 -5.46
CA VAL A 594 31.05 -11.43 -5.17
C VAL A 594 30.78 -12.93 -5.20
N TYR A 595 29.67 -13.37 -4.60
CA TYR A 595 29.21 -14.75 -4.64
C TYR A 595 29.06 -15.27 -6.07
N LYS A 596 28.33 -14.52 -6.93
CA LYS A 596 28.18 -14.86 -8.34
C LYS A 596 29.51 -14.94 -9.08
N ALA A 597 30.40 -13.98 -8.85
CA ALA A 597 31.70 -13.92 -9.51
C ALA A 597 32.65 -15.05 -9.08
N TYR A 598 32.54 -15.51 -7.83
CA TYR A 598 33.35 -16.61 -7.30
C TYR A 598 32.93 -17.95 -7.90
N PHE A 599 31.63 -18.25 -7.88
CA PHE A 599 31.08 -19.52 -8.40
C PHE A 599 30.73 -19.50 -9.89
N ASN A 600 31.07 -18.41 -10.60
CA ASN A 600 30.77 -18.21 -12.02
C ASN A 600 29.27 -18.42 -12.35
N ILE A 601 28.40 -17.91 -11.48
CA ILE A 601 26.94 -18.08 -11.60
C ILE A 601 26.39 -17.09 -12.61
N SER A 602 25.63 -17.60 -13.57
CA SER A 602 25.07 -16.79 -14.65
C SER A 602 23.97 -15.84 -14.17
N ASP A 603 23.76 -14.74 -14.91
CA ASP A 603 22.65 -13.80 -14.68
C ASP A 603 21.28 -14.47 -14.83
N THR A 604 21.20 -15.58 -15.56
CA THR A 604 19.97 -16.35 -15.70
C THR A 604 19.70 -17.29 -14.53
N GLU A 605 20.64 -17.47 -13.60
CA GLU A 605 20.55 -18.29 -12.38
C GLU A 605 20.38 -17.45 -11.11
N ILE A 606 21.12 -16.34 -10.97
CA ILE A 606 20.88 -15.32 -9.94
C ILE A 606 20.87 -13.95 -10.61
N LEU A 607 19.74 -13.25 -10.56
CA LEU A 607 19.63 -11.86 -11.01
C LEU A 607 20.01 -10.95 -9.85
N THR A 608 20.80 -9.89 -10.06
CA THR A 608 20.97 -8.87 -9.02
C THR A 608 19.80 -7.89 -9.02
N SER A 609 19.57 -7.15 -7.93
CA SER A 609 18.49 -6.14 -7.84
C SER A 609 18.47 -5.19 -9.05
N GLU A 610 19.65 -4.72 -9.44
CA GLU A 610 19.83 -3.77 -10.56
C GLU A 610 19.47 -4.37 -11.91
N GLN A 611 19.67 -5.68 -12.07
CA GLN A 611 19.40 -6.39 -13.31
C GLN A 611 17.92 -6.78 -13.44
N GLN A 612 17.19 -6.91 -12.33
CA GLN A 612 15.85 -7.49 -12.32
C GLN A 612 14.81 -6.70 -13.10
N ALA A 613 14.76 -5.37 -12.91
CA ALA A 613 13.77 -4.54 -13.60
C ALA A 613 13.93 -4.67 -15.13
N THR A 614 15.15 -4.48 -15.63
CA THR A 614 15.47 -4.60 -17.06
C THR A 614 15.30 -6.01 -17.59
N PHE A 615 15.72 -7.03 -16.84
CA PHE A 615 15.62 -8.43 -17.25
C PHE A 615 14.16 -8.91 -17.33
N LEU A 616 13.33 -8.56 -16.34
CA LEU A 616 11.91 -8.93 -16.33
C LEU A 616 11.11 -8.15 -17.38
N ASP A 617 11.51 -6.91 -17.68
CA ASP A 617 10.98 -6.15 -18.81
C ASP A 617 11.35 -6.75 -20.18
N GLN A 618 12.47 -7.47 -20.29
CA GLN A 618 12.91 -8.12 -21.54
C GLN A 618 12.39 -9.56 -21.68
N PHE A 619 12.30 -10.29 -20.57
CA PHE A 619 11.97 -11.72 -20.53
C PHE A 619 10.84 -12.01 -19.53
N PRO A 620 9.62 -11.45 -19.74
CA PRO A 620 8.51 -11.64 -18.82
C PRO A 620 8.13 -13.11 -18.63
N GLU A 621 8.38 -13.98 -19.62
CA GLU A 621 8.17 -15.42 -19.53
C GLU A 621 9.10 -16.14 -18.54
N LYS A 622 10.23 -15.54 -18.18
CA LYS A 622 11.18 -16.05 -17.18
C LYS A 622 10.80 -15.68 -15.75
N CYS A 623 9.79 -14.82 -15.58
CA CYS A 623 9.19 -14.53 -14.29
C CYS A 623 8.56 -15.80 -13.69
N GLN A 624 8.81 -16.07 -12.42
CA GLN A 624 8.29 -17.26 -11.72
C GLN A 624 6.80 -17.10 -11.38
N SER A 625 6.35 -15.90 -10.98
CA SER A 625 4.93 -15.61 -10.77
C SER A 625 4.18 -15.47 -12.08
N GLN A 626 3.12 -16.27 -12.20
CA GLN A 626 2.15 -16.15 -13.28
C GLN A 626 1.43 -14.78 -13.26
N ASN A 627 1.27 -14.16 -12.09
CA ASN A 627 0.61 -12.87 -11.94
C ASN A 627 1.52 -11.71 -12.36
N LEU A 628 2.78 -11.70 -11.90
CA LEU A 628 3.79 -10.73 -12.34
C LEU A 628 4.04 -10.85 -13.86
N ARG A 629 4.11 -12.08 -14.40
CA ARG A 629 4.21 -12.31 -15.85
C ARG A 629 3.06 -11.66 -16.63
N ARG A 630 1.80 -11.85 -16.18
CA ARG A 630 0.63 -11.24 -16.82
C ARG A 630 0.65 -9.71 -16.69
N HIS A 631 1.04 -9.19 -15.53
CA HIS A 631 1.18 -7.76 -15.31
C HIS A 631 2.22 -7.15 -16.27
N LEU A 632 3.43 -7.69 -16.33
CA LEU A 632 4.50 -7.23 -17.23
C LEU A 632 4.06 -7.28 -18.71
N GLN A 633 3.38 -8.35 -19.12
CA GLN A 633 2.82 -8.48 -20.47
C GLN A 633 1.76 -7.41 -20.76
N SER A 634 0.89 -7.10 -19.80
CA SER A 634 -0.12 -6.04 -19.95
C SER A 634 0.50 -4.63 -19.99
N SER A 635 1.51 -4.36 -19.15
CA SER A 635 2.24 -3.09 -19.12
C SER A 635 3.03 -2.87 -20.41
N GLN A 636 3.64 -3.92 -20.98
CA GLN A 636 4.29 -3.85 -22.29
C GLN A 636 3.29 -3.55 -23.43
N GLN A 637 2.11 -4.15 -23.41
CA GLN A 637 1.05 -3.87 -24.39
C GLN A 637 0.58 -2.41 -24.29
N TYR A 638 0.45 -1.88 -23.08
CA TYR A 638 0.08 -0.48 -22.85
C TYR A 638 1.18 0.50 -23.33
N ARG A 639 2.47 0.23 -23.02
CA ARG A 639 3.60 1.04 -23.53
C ARG A 639 3.64 1.05 -25.06
N LYS A 640 3.45 -0.10 -25.71
CA LYS A 640 3.38 -0.20 -27.18
C LYS A 640 2.20 0.60 -27.75
N ALA A 641 1.02 0.53 -27.13
CA ALA A 641 -0.15 1.32 -27.55
C ALA A 641 0.09 2.84 -27.40
N SER A 642 0.80 3.26 -26.33
CA SER A 642 1.11 4.67 -26.10
C SER A 642 2.14 5.25 -27.08
N GLN A 643 3.10 4.44 -27.56
CA GLN A 643 4.10 4.87 -28.54
C GLN A 643 3.51 5.03 -29.95
N ILE A 644 2.52 4.19 -30.30
CA ILE A 644 1.79 4.30 -31.58
C ILE A 644 0.95 5.59 -31.63
N GLY A 645 0.46 6.07 -30.49
CA GLY A 645 -0.27 7.35 -30.39
C GLY A 645 0.60 8.61 -30.49
N SER A 646 1.92 8.50 -30.30
CA SER A 646 2.87 9.64 -30.38
C SER A 646 3.48 9.88 -31.77
N GLN A 647 3.16 9.03 -32.75
CA GLN A 647 3.58 9.18 -34.14
C GLN A 647 2.41 9.53 -35.10
N GLY A 648 1.25 9.88 -34.56
CA GLY A 648 0.03 10.22 -35.31
C GLY A 648 -0.28 11.71 -35.33
#